data_AF-A0A1Y4LKS7-F1
#
_entry.id   AF-A0A1Y4LKS7-F1
#
_cell.length_a   1.000
_cell.length_b   1.000
_cell.length_c   1.000
_cell.angle_alpha   90.00
_cell.angle_beta   90.00
_cell.angle_gamma   90.00
#
_symmetry.space_group_name_H-M   'P 1'
#
loop_
_entity.id
_entity.type
_entity.pdbx_description
1 polymer ?
#
loop_
_entity_poly.entity_id
_entity_poly.type
_entity_poly.pdbx_seq_one_letter_code
_entity_poly.pdbx_strand_id
1 'polypeptide(L)'
;MKRLFALLLCGALMVPPGLAAPAADWPQWAEEALSWGREASISRDLLAVPGKTVTRGMAAQLLYEAAGRPAVSGTCPFSDVSGEYSSAVTWAAAEGCLSGVGDGTFAPDRPVTRQEFAAILWRQAGSPETAAQGLSRFRDAGSVAEWAREPVLWCLQAGVMSGRVADQLAPAGTITTAEALVMLEQARSLPDVSQLRTDLEALTAAHRPVGSQGEADAVQYLKGRFEEMGYQVTLQPYTDSQGRSGHNVVAVKEAASPDADILILSAHHDSVPTAYGANDNASGVAALLYAAQALKDVPTDTQVRFVSFTDEENGKNGSRAYTASLSEEEKDRMIGDIQFDMLGGLGSDGTLVCTMDGEANWVSGLLQEKDPSLARGAETASDHASFQLAGVPSVLLMQNGEGYLYHSAADTADQLDLYAIASAAETAVEAAEEVCSPDTASYRELARAQGEGYTYRQTRQNVIYFSSSRADTEAYIGAAGEPADSWEVSGDGWTDAYETYRYSMRWFDGETPMNTYYQYRNGFLERIAIRPEETGYPPEEVRGLIEAMYGAPEREEGGQASWADPAYSKYITLSSDEEGCLVSVGNYSLGITNVLASYPVSGGQAGISDPEDRAVWDFLCSILPLEARQKIAEFNLFTDGASNILAYTSPVKEGDVTDNTRFSISIDYYDVYDENGEKRDWSKLTYTILHEYGHVLLEDETQIDLSRGAGTHDPAAFVEGSFRKNFYDAFWSGLGDTGVGDYEANPTRYVSRYGANYFHEDIADTFAVFVLGDVPQGDTVAEEKLRFFWADPNMTALRSAIRQDLGLDWPEEAPSAGPAPEQPETGAPAVASLEELREELTRAIAAAEQPPAFDVSVLGGQEELPLAVKNLYYGILSGNRTYSYAYDLNAELGADGLLRCTISYMPYRTGDYPKGFQGTEVGSLAGLVQAARDGLAQESIPIRITDPELLVDHMNKALQQVGGSYLLCQLSRDGTAVTVTPQGGLTRQQALARLAELDALAEQIYGETVTPEMSQREQAQALYTYLTEQVRYDFRYYGAPGEMPYDSTTAYGALHDGLAICGGYAQAFQLLLEQAGIPCVTVSGKLGAENHMWDLAQIDGQWLYFDPTSDRGRAAYGFQCFGVEAGSLEGHAWDQTWAAALAEGLFPSPEQTQPPM
;
A
#
# COMPACT_ATOMS: atom_id res chain seq x y z
N MET A 1 19.90 8.07 41.58
CA MET A 1 20.44 8.53 42.88
C MET A 1 20.31 10.06 42.97
N LYS A 2 19.22 10.60 43.55
CA LYS A 2 19.03 12.05 43.78
C LYS A 2 19.93 12.51 44.96
N ARG A 3 20.57 13.69 44.86
CA ARG A 3 20.41 14.85 45.77
C ARG A 3 21.61 15.84 45.87
N LEU A 4 21.24 17.13 45.84
CA LEU A 4 21.78 18.31 46.55
C LEU A 4 23.13 18.94 46.12
N PHE A 5 23.12 20.21 45.66
CA PHE A 5 23.32 21.38 46.54
C PHE A 5 23.15 22.73 45.80
N ALA A 6 22.50 23.69 46.47
CA ALA A 6 22.38 25.08 46.08
C ALA A 6 23.30 25.99 46.93
N LEU A 7 23.72 27.12 46.33
CA LEU A 7 24.11 28.43 46.92
C LEU A 7 25.42 28.59 47.74
N LEU A 8 26.33 29.45 47.27
CA LEU A 8 26.90 30.58 48.04
C LEU A 8 27.76 31.59 47.22
N LEU A 9 27.25 32.84 47.18
CA LEU A 9 27.84 34.19 47.12
C LEU A 9 29.20 34.53 46.46
N CYS A 10 29.08 35.51 45.53
CA CYS A 10 29.75 36.83 45.47
C CYS A 10 31.25 36.96 45.80
N GLY A 11 32.06 37.02 44.75
CA GLY A 11 33.32 37.77 44.71
C GLY A 11 33.34 38.71 43.51
N ALA A 12 32.92 39.96 43.72
CA ALA A 12 32.93 40.99 42.68
C ALA A 12 34.38 41.38 42.31
N LEU A 13 34.83 40.98 41.13
CA LEU A 13 35.93 41.63 40.42
C LEU A 13 35.33 42.45 39.29
N MET A 14 35.40 43.77 39.44
CA MET A 14 34.98 44.74 38.44
C MET A 14 35.80 44.55 37.15
N VAL A 15 35.16 44.04 36.11
CA VAL A 15 35.60 44.15 34.72
C VAL A 15 34.86 45.36 34.12
N PRO A 16 35.50 46.21 33.30
CA PRO A 16 34.85 47.40 32.73
C PRO A 16 33.67 46.98 31.84
N PRO A 17 32.63 47.82 31.68
CA PRO A 17 31.53 47.53 30.76
C PRO A 17 32.05 47.68 29.33
N GLY A 18 32.59 46.60 28.78
CA GLY A 18 32.64 46.39 27.34
C GLY A 18 31.24 46.00 26.88
N LEU A 19 30.71 46.73 25.91
CA LEU A 19 29.42 46.52 25.27
C LEU A 19 29.13 45.03 25.00
N ALA A 20 28.37 44.38 25.88
CA ALA A 20 27.72 43.12 25.55
C ALA A 20 26.54 43.46 24.64
N ALA A 21 26.54 42.93 23.42
CA ALA A 21 25.37 42.95 22.56
C ALA A 21 24.18 42.33 23.32
N PRO A 22 22.95 42.84 23.18
CA PRO A 22 21.78 42.17 23.74
C PRO A 22 21.75 40.72 23.22
N ALA A 23 21.49 39.77 24.11
CA ALA A 23 21.26 38.38 23.71
C ALA A 23 20.13 38.37 22.66
N ALA A 24 20.34 37.70 21.54
CA ALA A 24 19.29 37.55 20.55
C ALA A 24 18.13 36.74 21.16
N ASP A 25 16.91 37.19 20.97
CA ASP A 25 15.72 36.46 21.42
C ASP A 25 15.57 35.17 20.58
N TRP A 26 15.70 34.02 21.24
CA TRP A 26 15.43 32.71 20.63
C TRP A 26 13.92 32.47 20.58
N PRO A 27 13.41 31.79 19.54
CA PRO A 27 12.00 31.47 19.47
C PRO A 27 11.63 30.38 20.48
N GLN A 28 10.41 30.44 21.02
CA GLN A 28 9.92 29.52 22.05
C GLN A 28 10.08 28.03 21.65
N TRP A 29 9.79 27.69 20.39
CA TRP A 29 9.91 26.34 19.86
C TRP A 29 11.35 25.78 19.83
N ALA A 30 12.37 26.62 20.04
CA ALA A 30 13.78 26.21 20.03
C ALA A 30 14.46 26.38 21.40
N GLU A 31 13.72 26.71 22.46
CA GLU A 31 14.30 26.97 23.79
C GLU A 31 14.90 25.71 24.41
N GLU A 32 14.26 24.56 24.24
CA GLU A 32 14.75 23.27 24.75
C GLU A 32 16.04 22.86 24.05
N ALA A 33 16.06 22.90 22.71
CA ALA A 33 17.26 22.65 21.92
C ALA A 33 18.41 23.61 22.27
N LEU A 34 18.12 24.88 22.60
CA LEU A 34 19.14 25.83 23.09
C LEU A 34 19.68 25.42 24.46
N SER A 35 18.83 24.97 25.38
CA SER A 35 19.25 24.46 26.68
C SER A 35 20.17 23.26 26.51
N TRP A 36 19.73 22.28 25.72
CA TRP A 36 20.53 21.12 25.34
C TRP A 36 21.87 21.52 24.70
N GLY A 37 21.87 22.42 23.72
CA GLY A 37 23.09 22.87 23.06
C GLY A 37 24.11 23.48 24.02
N ARG A 38 23.65 24.17 25.09
CA ARG A 38 24.53 24.69 26.14
C ARG A 38 25.12 23.55 27.00
N GLU A 39 24.31 22.55 27.33
CA GLU A 39 24.74 21.37 28.08
C GLU A 39 25.74 20.51 27.30
N ALA A 40 25.47 20.30 26.02
CA ALA A 40 26.35 19.66 25.05
C ALA A 40 27.63 20.47 24.74
N SER A 41 27.79 21.66 25.35
CA SER A 41 28.96 22.53 25.18
C SER A 41 29.20 22.96 23.72
N ILE A 42 28.11 23.15 22.97
CA ILE A 42 28.13 23.78 21.64
C ILE A 42 28.64 25.22 21.78
N SER A 43 29.48 25.65 20.85
CA SER A 43 30.18 26.93 20.88
C SER A 43 29.22 28.11 20.92
N ARG A 44 29.52 29.08 21.78
CA ARG A 44 28.70 30.30 21.98
C ARG A 44 28.47 31.07 20.68
N ASP A 45 29.43 31.08 19.78
CA ASP A 45 29.33 31.79 18.50
C ASP A 45 28.33 31.14 17.53
N LEU A 46 28.10 29.82 17.63
CA LEU A 46 27.03 29.13 16.92
C LEU A 46 25.68 29.49 17.57
N LEU A 47 25.59 29.47 18.90
CA LEU A 47 24.34 29.75 19.63
C LEU A 47 23.97 31.24 19.73
N ALA A 48 24.79 32.15 19.20
CA ALA A 48 24.61 33.59 19.38
C ALA A 48 23.45 34.18 18.58
N VAL A 49 23.14 33.64 17.40
CA VAL A 49 22.17 34.20 16.46
C VAL A 49 21.27 33.08 15.89
N PRO A 50 20.04 32.88 16.42
CA PRO A 50 19.18 31.75 16.03
C PRO A 50 18.85 31.74 14.54
N GLY A 51 18.56 32.91 13.96
CA GLY A 51 18.23 33.06 12.53
C GLY A 51 19.44 33.05 11.58
N LYS A 52 20.66 32.78 12.07
CA LYS A 52 21.86 32.76 11.22
C LYS A 52 21.82 31.54 10.31
N THR A 53 22.00 31.75 9.02
CA THR A 53 22.18 30.69 8.02
C THR A 53 23.38 29.81 8.37
N VAL A 54 23.17 28.51 8.38
CA VAL A 54 24.22 27.51 8.64
C VAL A 54 25.00 27.24 7.35
N THR A 55 26.33 27.35 7.42
CA THR A 55 27.23 26.92 6.34
C THR A 55 27.68 25.48 6.54
N ARG A 56 28.29 24.86 5.52
CA ARG A 56 28.81 23.48 5.61
C ARG A 56 29.84 23.30 6.72
N GLY A 57 30.73 24.28 6.91
CA GLY A 57 31.69 24.29 8.01
C GLY A 57 31.00 24.37 9.37
N MET A 58 29.97 25.21 9.50
CA MET A 58 29.15 25.30 10.72
C MET A 58 28.38 24.00 10.98
N ALA A 59 27.82 23.35 9.95
CA ALA A 59 27.13 22.07 10.08
C ALA A 59 28.08 20.98 10.60
N ALA A 60 29.29 20.86 10.01
CA ALA A 60 30.32 19.95 10.51
C ALA A 60 30.68 20.25 11.98
N GLN A 61 30.83 21.54 12.33
CA GLN A 61 31.14 21.96 13.69
C GLN A 61 30.02 21.59 14.68
N LEU A 62 28.75 21.82 14.32
CA LEU A 62 27.60 21.46 15.14
C LEU A 62 27.58 19.96 15.47
N LEU A 63 27.72 19.10 14.46
CA LEU A 63 27.77 17.65 14.63
C LEU A 63 28.95 17.21 15.50
N TYR A 64 30.14 17.75 15.23
CA TYR A 64 31.37 17.43 15.95
C TYR A 64 31.31 17.82 17.44
N GLU A 65 30.76 19.00 17.74
CA GLU A 65 30.61 19.46 19.11
C GLU A 65 29.50 18.69 19.83
N ALA A 66 28.39 18.40 19.17
CA ALA A 66 27.33 17.55 19.72
C ALA A 66 27.85 16.12 20.02
N ALA A 67 28.77 15.59 19.22
CA ALA A 67 29.43 14.32 19.46
C ALA A 67 30.46 14.35 20.62
N GLY A 68 30.63 15.48 21.32
CA GLY A 68 31.56 15.61 22.44
C GLY A 68 33.01 15.86 22.02
N ARG A 69 33.22 16.41 20.81
CA ARG A 69 34.54 16.72 20.23
C ARG A 69 35.47 15.50 20.21
N PRO A 70 35.10 14.40 19.53
CA PRO A 70 35.91 13.20 19.45
C PRO A 70 37.33 13.48 18.95
N ALA A 71 38.28 12.65 19.36
CA ALA A 71 39.67 12.81 18.95
C ALA A 71 39.82 12.50 17.45
N VAL A 72 40.45 13.42 16.71
CA VAL A 72 40.64 13.28 15.26
C VAL A 72 42.09 12.90 14.97
N SER A 73 42.30 11.77 14.29
CA SER A 73 43.62 11.34 13.82
C SER A 73 43.75 11.54 12.32
N GLY A 74 44.69 12.37 11.87
CA GLY A 74 44.98 12.59 10.45
C GLY A 74 44.98 14.06 10.04
N THR A 75 45.36 14.31 8.79
CA THR A 75 45.25 15.63 8.15
C THR A 75 43.91 15.76 7.45
N CYS A 76 43.30 16.94 7.50
CA CYS A 76 42.05 17.21 6.80
C CYS A 76 42.17 16.85 5.31
N PRO A 77 41.23 16.06 4.75
CA PRO A 77 41.34 15.59 3.37
C PRO A 77 41.04 16.67 2.32
N PHE A 78 40.57 17.85 2.74
CA PHE A 78 40.18 18.94 1.85
C PHE A 78 41.14 20.11 1.92
N SER A 79 41.55 20.59 0.75
CA SER A 79 42.60 21.62 0.59
C SER A 79 42.14 23.04 0.93
N ASP A 80 40.83 23.30 0.85
CA ASP A 80 40.19 24.59 1.12
C ASP A 80 39.71 24.73 2.58
N VAL A 81 39.93 23.71 3.42
CA VAL A 81 39.58 23.73 4.84
C VAL A 81 40.83 23.97 5.67
N SER A 82 40.87 25.11 6.36
CA SER A 82 41.95 25.45 7.29
C SER A 82 41.38 26.14 8.54
N GLY A 83 42.15 26.15 9.63
CA GLY A 83 41.73 26.81 10.86
C GLY A 83 40.67 26.03 11.64
N GLU A 84 39.65 26.73 12.13
CA GLU A 84 38.74 26.25 13.19
C GLU A 84 37.87 25.04 12.80
N TYR A 85 37.48 24.91 11.53
CA TYR A 85 36.65 23.79 11.06
C TYR A 85 37.44 22.53 10.73
N SER A 86 38.78 22.57 10.77
CA SER A 86 39.62 21.47 10.25
C SER A 86 39.35 20.14 10.96
N SER A 87 39.28 20.13 12.29
CA SER A 87 38.99 18.91 13.05
C SER A 87 37.56 18.42 12.81
N ALA A 88 36.58 19.32 12.85
CA ALA A 88 35.17 18.98 12.67
C ALA A 88 34.87 18.39 11.28
N VAL A 89 35.41 19.01 10.22
CA VAL A 89 35.25 18.51 8.85
C VAL A 89 35.96 17.17 8.65
N THR A 90 37.16 17.01 9.23
CA THR A 90 37.88 15.73 9.14
C THR A 90 37.10 14.60 9.80
N TRP A 91 36.51 14.86 10.98
CA TRP A 91 35.67 13.90 11.67
C TRP A 91 34.38 13.61 10.90
N ALA A 92 33.62 14.63 10.51
CA ALA A 92 32.35 14.45 9.81
C ALA A 92 32.48 13.74 8.45
N ALA A 93 33.64 13.89 7.79
CA ALA A 93 33.97 13.14 6.58
C ALA A 93 34.34 11.67 6.86
N ALA A 94 35.01 11.40 7.98
CA ALA A 94 35.33 10.03 8.40
C ALA A 94 34.08 9.23 8.81
N GLU A 95 33.11 9.89 9.46
CA GLU A 95 31.80 9.30 9.81
C GLU A 95 30.83 9.18 8.61
N GLY A 96 31.23 9.62 7.41
CA GLY A 96 30.38 9.54 6.20
C GLY A 96 29.18 10.50 6.19
N CYS A 97 29.00 11.35 7.21
CA CYS A 97 27.86 12.28 7.30
C CYS A 97 27.98 13.45 6.30
N LEU A 98 29.22 13.89 6.00
CA LEU A 98 29.52 15.02 5.13
C LEU A 98 30.70 14.71 4.19
N SER A 99 30.46 14.71 2.87
CA SER A 99 31.49 14.51 1.84
C SER A 99 31.95 15.84 1.21
N GLY A 100 33.07 15.81 0.46
CA GLY A 100 33.56 16.96 -0.31
C GLY A 100 32.68 17.30 -1.52
N VAL A 101 32.91 18.47 -2.13
CA VAL A 101 32.15 18.94 -3.31
C VAL A 101 32.86 18.66 -4.64
N GLY A 102 33.95 17.89 -4.62
CA GLY A 102 34.81 17.59 -5.77
C GLY A 102 36.20 18.22 -5.67
N ASP A 103 37.15 17.75 -6.50
CA ASP A 103 38.51 18.30 -6.65
C ASP A 103 39.32 18.45 -5.35
N GLY A 104 39.05 17.64 -4.34
CA GLY A 104 39.69 17.75 -3.03
C GLY A 104 39.28 18.99 -2.24
N THR A 105 38.06 19.50 -2.47
CA THR A 105 37.48 20.67 -1.78
C THR A 105 36.19 20.35 -1.02
N PHE A 106 35.88 21.14 0.00
CA PHE A 106 34.71 20.98 0.88
C PHE A 106 33.69 22.12 0.78
N ALA A 107 34.12 23.32 0.39
CA ALA A 107 33.35 24.57 0.38
C ALA A 107 32.74 24.93 1.75
N PRO A 108 33.56 25.20 2.79
CA PRO A 108 33.09 25.40 4.17
C PRO A 108 32.13 26.59 4.36
N ASP A 109 32.23 27.63 3.52
CA ASP A 109 31.39 28.83 3.60
C ASP A 109 30.05 28.72 2.82
N ARG A 110 29.82 27.62 2.09
CA ARG A 110 28.57 27.44 1.33
C ARG A 110 27.40 27.21 2.30
N PRO A 111 26.26 27.93 2.15
CA PRO A 111 25.03 27.65 2.88
C PRO A 111 24.52 26.22 2.66
N VAL A 112 23.90 25.67 3.70
CA VAL A 112 23.24 24.35 3.69
C VAL A 112 21.72 24.55 3.61
N THR A 113 21.05 23.80 2.74
CA THR A 113 19.59 23.75 2.65
C THR A 113 18.98 22.82 3.70
N ARG A 114 17.68 22.97 4.00
CA ARG A 114 16.97 22.09 4.94
C ARG A 114 17.05 20.62 4.51
N GLN A 115 16.83 20.34 3.23
CA GLN A 115 16.93 18.99 2.68
C GLN A 115 18.37 18.41 2.70
N GLU A 116 19.39 19.26 2.52
CA GLU A 116 20.79 18.83 2.71
C GLU A 116 21.09 18.51 4.17
N PHE A 117 20.53 19.28 5.12
CA PHE A 117 20.71 19.01 6.55
C PHE A 117 19.98 17.74 6.99
N ALA A 118 18.78 17.50 6.47
CA ALA A 118 18.06 16.22 6.64
C ALA A 118 18.92 15.04 6.14
N ALA A 119 19.51 15.13 4.94
CA ALA A 119 20.43 14.11 4.42
C ALA A 119 21.69 13.89 5.26
N ILE A 120 22.19 14.92 5.93
CA ILE A 120 23.32 14.80 6.85
C ILE A 120 22.93 13.97 8.08
N LEU A 121 21.78 14.28 8.70
CA LEU A 121 21.29 13.56 9.89
C LEU A 121 20.87 12.13 9.56
N TRP A 122 20.23 11.91 8.42
CA TRP A 122 19.86 10.57 7.95
C TRP A 122 21.07 9.66 7.75
N ARG A 123 22.14 10.15 7.09
CA ARG A 123 23.40 9.40 6.99
C ARG A 123 24.05 9.17 8.35
N GLN A 124 23.96 10.15 9.24
CA GLN A 124 24.48 10.01 10.61
C GLN A 124 23.73 8.91 11.38
N ALA A 125 22.44 8.72 11.11
CA ALA A 125 21.62 7.63 11.67
C ALA A 125 21.85 6.28 10.98
N GLY A 126 22.77 6.19 10.00
CA GLY A 126 23.06 4.94 9.28
C GLY A 126 22.20 4.71 8.04
N SER A 127 21.56 5.77 7.52
CA SER A 127 20.64 5.70 6.38
C SER A 127 19.51 4.68 6.59
N PRO A 128 18.73 4.81 7.67
CA PRO A 128 17.63 3.91 7.96
C PRO A 128 16.59 3.90 6.84
N GLU A 129 16.05 2.71 6.56
CA GLU A 129 14.94 2.52 5.63
C GLU A 129 13.68 3.19 6.16
N THR A 130 12.86 3.69 5.23
CA THR A 130 11.66 4.46 5.54
C THR A 130 10.49 4.05 4.68
N ALA A 131 9.28 4.10 5.25
CA ALA A 131 8.05 3.89 4.51
C ALA A 131 7.90 4.96 3.41
N ALA A 132 7.33 4.57 2.27
CA ALA A 132 7.38 5.35 1.02
C ALA A 132 6.54 6.66 1.01
N GLN A 133 5.83 7.01 2.10
CA GLN A 133 4.79 8.04 2.10
C GLN A 133 4.91 9.04 3.27
N GLY A 134 4.26 10.21 3.15
CA GLY A 134 4.24 11.27 4.18
C GLY A 134 4.55 12.69 3.67
N LEU A 135 5.03 12.82 2.43
CA LEU A 135 5.27 14.12 1.79
C LEU A 135 3.99 14.78 1.25
N SER A 136 2.95 14.01 0.94
CA SER A 136 1.72 14.46 0.26
C SER A 136 0.97 15.57 1.00
N ARG A 137 1.11 15.67 2.34
CA ARG A 137 0.53 16.75 3.15
C ARG A 137 1.15 18.13 2.90
N PHE A 138 2.31 18.19 2.25
CA PHE A 138 3.01 19.44 1.98
C PHE A 138 2.85 19.85 0.51
N ARG A 139 2.35 21.07 0.29
CA ARG A 139 2.12 21.62 -1.06
C ARG A 139 3.39 21.76 -1.89
N ASP A 140 4.56 21.84 -1.24
CA ASP A 140 5.87 21.98 -1.86
C ASP A 140 6.69 20.68 -1.86
N ALA A 141 6.04 19.52 -1.64
CA ALA A 141 6.66 18.20 -1.71
C ALA A 141 7.42 17.95 -3.03
N GLY A 142 6.89 18.42 -4.16
CA GLY A 142 7.54 18.32 -5.47
C GLY A 142 8.84 19.13 -5.60
N SER A 143 9.16 19.99 -4.62
CA SER A 143 10.43 20.73 -4.58
C SER A 143 11.54 20.04 -3.78
N VAL A 144 11.25 18.91 -3.13
CA VAL A 144 12.26 18.04 -2.53
C VAL A 144 13.04 17.37 -3.66
N ALA A 145 14.36 17.55 -3.68
CA ALA A 145 15.20 16.89 -4.67
C ALA A 145 15.16 15.37 -4.51
N GLU A 146 15.29 14.61 -5.61
CA GLU A 146 15.18 13.14 -5.63
C GLU A 146 16.07 12.47 -4.56
N TRP A 147 17.36 12.79 -4.54
CA TRP A 147 18.33 12.31 -3.54
C TRP A 147 18.01 12.69 -2.08
N ALA A 148 17.13 13.67 -1.87
CA ALA A 148 16.75 14.17 -0.56
C ALA A 148 15.39 13.65 -0.11
N ARG A 149 14.68 12.87 -0.94
CA ARG A 149 13.33 12.38 -0.63
C ARG A 149 13.34 11.47 0.58
N GLU A 150 14.13 10.40 0.55
CA GLU A 150 14.26 9.46 1.68
C GLU A 150 14.74 10.17 2.96
N PRO A 151 15.82 10.98 2.95
CA PRO A 151 16.22 11.71 4.15
C PRO A 151 15.16 12.64 4.74
N VAL A 152 14.41 13.35 3.88
CA VAL A 152 13.36 14.26 4.34
C VAL A 152 12.17 13.47 4.88
N LEU A 153 11.79 12.37 4.21
CA LEU A 153 10.75 11.45 4.69
C LEU A 153 11.10 10.87 6.05
N TRP A 154 12.32 10.34 6.21
CA TRP A 154 12.82 9.85 7.48
C TRP A 154 12.79 10.92 8.55
N CYS A 155 13.29 12.12 8.25
CA CYS A 155 13.24 13.18 9.25
C CYS A 155 11.81 13.56 9.63
N LEU A 156 10.84 13.45 8.72
CA LEU A 156 9.43 13.75 9.01
C LEU A 156 8.78 12.66 9.88
N GLN A 157 8.98 11.39 9.53
CA GLN A 157 8.45 10.22 10.24
C GLN A 157 9.06 10.10 11.64
N ALA A 158 10.38 10.27 11.74
CA ALA A 158 11.10 10.28 13.01
C ALA A 158 10.89 11.56 13.85
N GLY A 159 10.09 12.53 13.40
CA GLY A 159 9.89 13.80 14.12
C GLY A 159 11.10 14.75 14.16
N VAL A 160 12.21 14.40 13.50
CA VAL A 160 13.43 15.21 13.39
C VAL A 160 13.20 16.51 12.63
N MET A 161 12.27 16.53 11.67
CA MET A 161 11.96 17.68 10.83
C MET A 161 10.45 17.93 10.79
N SER A 162 10.06 19.19 10.94
CA SER A 162 8.68 19.66 10.76
C SER A 162 8.60 20.74 9.67
N GLY A 163 7.40 20.96 9.13
CA GLY A 163 7.15 22.07 8.20
C GLY A 163 7.41 23.44 8.87
N ARG A 164 7.82 24.44 8.09
CA ARG A 164 7.91 25.83 8.60
C ARG A 164 6.55 26.42 8.92
N VAL A 165 5.53 25.91 8.23
CA VAL A 165 4.09 26.04 8.51
C VAL A 165 3.43 24.69 8.18
N ALA A 166 2.16 24.53 8.53
CA ALA A 166 1.42 23.26 8.45
C ALA A 166 1.55 22.54 7.09
N ASP A 167 1.48 23.27 5.97
CA ASP A 167 1.47 22.72 4.61
C ASP A 167 2.76 23.00 3.81
N GLN A 168 3.86 23.47 4.44
CA GLN A 168 5.09 23.86 3.72
C GLN A 168 6.40 23.42 4.40
N LEU A 169 7.23 22.65 3.67
CA LEU A 169 8.56 22.16 4.11
C LEU A 169 9.69 23.16 3.87
N ALA A 170 9.63 23.91 2.76
CA ALA A 170 10.71 24.72 2.21
C ALA A 170 12.05 23.96 2.07
N PRO A 171 12.10 22.82 1.35
CA PRO A 171 13.24 21.89 1.36
C PRO A 171 14.52 22.51 0.78
N ALA A 172 14.41 23.30 -0.29
CA ALA A 172 15.52 24.05 -0.88
C ALA A 172 15.90 25.33 -0.12
N GLY A 173 15.13 25.71 0.92
CA GLY A 173 15.43 26.87 1.75
C GLY A 173 16.67 26.64 2.62
N THR A 174 17.50 27.67 2.81
CA THR A 174 18.66 27.55 3.71
C THR A 174 18.23 27.34 5.16
N ILE A 175 18.91 26.43 5.86
CA ILE A 175 18.63 26.14 7.26
C ILE A 175 19.25 27.19 8.19
N THR A 176 18.52 27.56 9.23
CA THR A 176 18.95 28.47 10.30
C THR A 176 19.59 27.70 11.45
N THR A 177 20.31 28.40 12.33
CA THR A 177 20.98 27.77 13.47
C THR A 177 19.98 27.19 14.48
N ALA A 178 18.83 27.85 14.68
CA ALA A 178 17.76 27.32 15.52
C ALA A 178 17.15 26.04 14.94
N GLU A 179 16.83 26.02 13.65
CA GLU A 179 16.30 24.81 12.97
C GLU A 179 17.31 23.66 13.04
N ALA A 180 18.58 23.92 12.71
CA ALA A 180 19.63 22.90 12.72
C ALA A 180 19.87 22.33 14.12
N LEU A 181 19.75 23.14 15.17
CA LEU A 181 19.93 22.70 16.55
C LEU A 181 18.77 21.84 17.03
N VAL A 182 17.53 22.20 16.69
CA VAL A 182 16.33 21.37 16.99
C VAL A 182 16.42 20.03 16.26
N MET A 183 16.66 20.04 14.94
CA MET A 183 16.79 18.78 14.18
C MET A 183 17.90 17.88 14.74
N LEU A 184 19.04 18.46 15.15
CA LEU A 184 20.14 17.69 15.72
C LEU A 184 19.85 17.14 17.11
N GLU A 185 19.09 17.87 17.93
CA GLU A 185 18.68 17.41 19.25
C GLU A 185 17.69 16.25 19.13
N GLN A 186 16.66 16.40 18.30
CA GLN A 186 15.65 15.36 18.01
C GLN A 186 16.26 14.09 17.39
N ALA A 187 17.16 14.23 16.40
CA ALA A 187 17.81 13.07 15.78
C ALA A 187 18.65 12.23 16.78
N ARG A 188 19.07 12.81 17.91
CA ARG A 188 19.85 12.12 18.93
C ARG A 188 19.00 11.46 20.00
N SER A 189 17.74 11.87 20.15
CA SER A 189 16.79 11.28 21.09
C SER A 189 15.95 10.17 20.47
N LEU A 190 16.15 9.85 19.19
CA LEU A 190 15.40 8.79 18.52
C LEU A 190 15.61 7.42 19.17
N PRO A 191 14.53 6.61 19.30
CA PRO A 191 14.65 5.24 19.75
C PRO A 191 15.33 4.34 18.71
N ASP A 192 15.94 3.24 19.19
CA ASP A 192 16.40 2.16 18.33
C ASP A 192 15.24 1.25 17.95
N VAL A 193 14.78 1.39 16.71
CA VAL A 193 13.64 0.63 16.15
C VAL A 193 14.06 -0.68 15.45
N SER A 194 15.33 -1.07 15.52
CA SER A 194 15.85 -2.24 14.79
C SER A 194 15.19 -3.56 15.23
N GLN A 195 15.01 -3.73 16.54
CA GLN A 195 14.34 -4.91 17.08
C GLN A 195 12.83 -4.88 16.77
N LEU A 196 12.21 -3.71 16.85
CA LEU A 196 10.79 -3.53 16.51
C LEU A 196 10.51 -3.96 15.07
N ARG A 197 11.38 -3.55 14.12
CA ARG A 197 11.32 -4.02 12.72
C ARG A 197 11.39 -5.55 12.61
N THR A 198 12.35 -6.15 13.30
CA THR A 198 12.54 -7.62 13.30
C THR A 198 11.31 -8.34 13.85
N ASP A 199 10.72 -7.80 14.92
CA ASP A 199 9.53 -8.36 15.55
C ASP A 199 8.32 -8.27 14.59
N LEU A 200 8.15 -7.13 13.90
CA LEU A 200 7.11 -6.92 12.90
C LEU A 200 7.25 -7.89 11.71
N GLU A 201 8.43 -7.99 11.10
CA GLU A 201 8.71 -8.89 9.97
C GLU A 201 8.41 -10.37 10.29
N ALA A 202 8.72 -10.80 11.51
CA ALA A 202 8.47 -12.17 11.96
C ALA A 202 6.98 -12.45 12.12
N LEU A 203 6.23 -11.49 12.68
CA LEU A 203 4.79 -11.62 12.88
C LEU A 203 4.05 -11.62 11.53
N THR A 204 4.49 -10.80 10.57
CA THR A 204 3.84 -10.66 9.26
C THR A 204 4.27 -11.70 8.22
N ALA A 205 5.02 -12.74 8.62
CA ALA A 205 5.49 -13.77 7.70
C ALA A 205 4.37 -14.65 7.10
N ALA A 206 3.20 -14.69 7.74
CA ALA A 206 2.02 -15.42 7.29
C ALA A 206 0.74 -14.78 7.87
N HIS A 207 -0.42 -15.09 7.28
CA HIS A 207 -1.72 -14.75 7.88
C HIS A 207 -1.90 -15.54 9.19
N ARG A 208 -2.50 -14.92 10.21
CA ARG A 208 -2.59 -15.47 11.57
C ARG A 208 -4.02 -15.68 12.08
N PRO A 209 -5.00 -16.18 11.30
CA PRO A 209 -6.33 -16.45 11.86
C PRO A 209 -6.28 -17.59 12.88
N VAL A 210 -7.18 -17.57 13.85
CA VAL A 210 -7.26 -18.60 14.91
C VAL A 210 -7.24 -20.03 14.35
N GLY A 211 -6.43 -20.89 14.94
CA GLY A 211 -6.25 -22.29 14.56
C GLY A 211 -5.39 -22.52 13.32
N SER A 212 -4.81 -21.47 12.71
CA SER A 212 -3.88 -21.59 11.59
C SER A 212 -2.45 -21.90 12.04
N GLN A 213 -1.61 -22.33 11.08
CA GLN A 213 -0.18 -22.48 11.34
C GLN A 213 0.49 -21.12 11.60
N GLY A 214 0.07 -20.05 10.93
CA GLY A 214 0.61 -18.70 11.13
C GLY A 214 0.35 -18.18 12.55
N GLU A 215 -0.86 -18.40 13.08
CA GLU A 215 -1.16 -18.09 14.49
C GLU A 215 -0.28 -18.92 15.43
N ALA A 216 -0.16 -20.23 15.19
CA ALA A 216 0.69 -21.10 16.01
C ALA A 216 2.17 -20.66 16.01
N ASP A 217 2.69 -20.24 14.86
CA ASP A 217 4.06 -19.75 14.70
C ASP A 217 4.26 -18.41 15.43
N ALA A 218 3.30 -17.49 15.33
CA ALA A 218 3.31 -16.23 16.07
C ALA A 218 3.29 -16.45 17.59
N VAL A 219 2.45 -17.37 18.09
CA VAL A 219 2.41 -17.75 19.51
C VAL A 219 3.77 -18.29 19.98
N GLN A 220 4.43 -19.13 19.18
CA GLN A 220 5.77 -19.64 19.54
C GLN A 220 6.83 -18.54 19.49
N TYR A 221 6.76 -17.65 18.50
CA TYR A 221 7.65 -16.51 18.38
C TYR A 221 7.55 -15.59 19.62
N LEU A 222 6.33 -15.18 19.97
CA LEU A 222 6.07 -14.32 21.14
C LEU A 222 6.55 -14.95 22.44
N LYS A 223 6.25 -16.24 22.63
CA LYS A 223 6.76 -16.98 23.78
C LYS A 223 8.28 -16.93 23.85
N GLY A 224 8.97 -17.17 22.73
CA GLY A 224 10.43 -17.10 22.65
C GLY A 224 10.96 -15.71 23.00
N ARG A 225 10.40 -14.64 22.41
CA ARG A 225 10.81 -13.26 22.65
C ARG A 225 10.66 -12.85 24.12
N PHE A 226 9.52 -13.15 24.76
CA PHE A 226 9.33 -12.87 26.18
C PHE A 226 10.26 -13.68 27.09
N GLU A 227 10.51 -14.97 26.78
CA GLU A 227 11.45 -15.81 27.53
C GLU A 227 12.90 -15.30 27.41
N GLU A 228 13.31 -14.81 26.24
CA GLU A 228 14.61 -14.16 26.02
C GLU A 228 14.80 -12.90 26.87
N MET A 229 13.72 -12.16 27.12
CA MET A 229 13.71 -10.99 28.02
C MET A 229 13.70 -11.40 29.50
N GLY A 230 13.54 -12.68 29.81
CA GLY A 230 13.55 -13.24 31.16
C GLY A 230 12.18 -13.29 31.85
N TYR A 231 11.09 -13.09 31.11
CA TYR A 231 9.74 -13.18 31.65
C TYR A 231 9.26 -14.62 31.78
N GLN A 232 8.35 -14.86 32.73
CA GLN A 232 7.62 -16.12 32.80
C GLN A 232 6.44 -16.05 31.85
N VAL A 233 6.34 -17.02 30.93
CA VAL A 233 5.29 -17.06 29.91
C VAL A 233 4.32 -18.22 30.18
N THR A 234 3.02 -17.93 30.12
CA THR A 234 1.94 -18.91 30.16
C THR A 234 1.14 -18.81 28.86
N LEU A 235 0.88 -19.94 28.21
CA LEU A 235 -0.05 -20.03 27.10
C LEU A 235 -1.42 -20.45 27.63
N GLN A 236 -2.41 -19.55 27.56
CA GLN A 236 -3.79 -19.88 27.94
C GLN A 236 -4.52 -20.40 26.71
N PRO A 237 -4.96 -21.67 26.69
CA PRO A 237 -5.65 -22.24 25.53
C PRO A 237 -7.03 -21.63 25.36
N TYR A 238 -7.40 -21.40 24.11
CA TYR A 238 -8.73 -20.98 23.68
C TYR A 238 -9.25 -21.93 22.58
N THR A 239 -10.56 -22.17 22.54
CA THR A 239 -11.20 -22.94 21.48
C THR A 239 -12.52 -22.26 21.13
N ASP A 240 -12.71 -21.95 19.85
CA ASP A 240 -13.89 -21.27 19.38
C ASP A 240 -15.09 -22.21 19.20
N SER A 241 -16.23 -21.64 18.79
CA SER A 241 -17.47 -22.40 18.56
C SER A 241 -17.37 -23.41 17.40
N GLN A 242 -16.39 -23.25 16.51
CA GLN A 242 -16.12 -24.12 15.37
C GLN A 242 -15.10 -25.23 15.70
N GLY A 243 -14.51 -25.20 16.90
CA GLY A 243 -13.50 -26.16 17.35
C GLY A 243 -12.06 -25.82 16.93
N ARG A 244 -11.83 -24.64 16.35
CA ARG A 244 -10.48 -24.10 16.08
C ARG A 244 -9.86 -23.70 17.42
N SER A 245 -8.56 -23.94 17.58
CA SER A 245 -7.88 -23.73 18.86
C SER A 245 -6.70 -22.77 18.70
N GLY A 246 -6.63 -21.79 19.59
CA GLY A 246 -5.58 -20.77 19.67
C GLY A 246 -5.04 -20.62 21.08
N HIS A 247 -4.12 -19.68 21.31
CA HIS A 247 -3.61 -19.40 22.66
C HIS A 247 -3.40 -17.91 22.90
N ASN A 248 -3.92 -17.40 24.02
CA ASN A 248 -3.40 -16.13 24.56
C ASN A 248 -1.98 -16.36 25.10
N VAL A 249 -1.07 -15.42 24.83
CA VAL A 249 0.31 -15.42 25.33
C VAL A 249 0.41 -14.44 26.49
N VAL A 250 0.68 -14.93 27.70
CA VAL A 250 0.73 -14.11 28.92
C VAL A 250 2.15 -14.13 29.49
N ALA A 251 2.87 -13.01 29.41
CA ALA A 251 4.17 -12.83 30.03
C ALA A 251 4.07 -11.94 31.28
N VAL A 252 4.73 -12.35 32.38
CA VAL A 252 4.57 -11.66 33.68
C VAL A 252 5.92 -11.14 34.20
N LYS A 253 5.92 -9.85 34.55
CA LYS A 253 6.93 -9.23 35.42
C LYS A 253 6.40 -9.24 36.86
N GLU A 254 6.99 -10.11 37.68
CA GLU A 254 6.54 -10.29 39.05
C GLU A 254 6.94 -9.13 39.98
N ALA A 255 6.01 -8.76 40.86
CA ALA A 255 6.28 -7.89 42.00
C ALA A 255 6.75 -8.71 43.22
N ALA A 256 7.41 -8.04 44.17
CA ALA A 256 7.84 -8.68 45.40
C ALA A 256 6.67 -9.11 46.31
N SER A 257 5.52 -8.44 46.22
CA SER A 257 4.31 -8.72 47.01
C SER A 257 3.30 -9.52 46.17
N PRO A 258 2.72 -10.61 46.70
CA PRO A 258 1.63 -11.32 46.04
C PRO A 258 0.31 -10.53 46.03
N ASP A 259 0.20 -9.48 46.85
CA ASP A 259 -0.93 -8.53 46.90
C ASP A 259 -0.57 -7.21 46.19
N ALA A 260 0.43 -7.21 45.31
CA ALA A 260 0.73 -6.06 44.47
C ALA A 260 -0.43 -5.75 43.51
N ASP A 261 -0.53 -4.48 43.13
CA ASP A 261 -1.36 -4.05 42.00
C ASP A 261 -0.94 -4.77 40.72
N ILE A 262 -1.86 -4.85 39.75
CA ILE A 262 -1.62 -5.43 38.43
C ILE A 262 -1.89 -4.37 37.37
N LEU A 263 -0.89 -4.04 36.56
CA LEU A 263 -1.04 -3.26 35.34
C LEU A 263 -0.94 -4.20 34.13
N ILE A 264 -1.84 -4.06 33.17
CA ILE A 264 -1.85 -4.83 31.93
C ILE A 264 -1.40 -3.94 30.78
N LEU A 265 -0.50 -4.46 29.95
CA LEU A 265 -0.24 -3.96 28.61
C LEU A 265 -0.60 -5.09 27.65
N SER A 266 -1.36 -4.81 26.61
CA SER A 266 -1.85 -5.87 25.71
C SER A 266 -1.97 -5.48 24.25
N ALA A 267 -2.13 -6.49 23.39
CA ALA A 267 -2.35 -6.41 21.95
C ALA A 267 -3.03 -7.73 21.50
N HIS A 268 -3.55 -7.84 20.27
CA HIS A 268 -3.91 -9.15 19.70
C HIS A 268 -2.94 -9.56 18.60
N HIS A 269 -2.64 -10.86 18.51
CA HIS A 269 -1.69 -11.39 17.52
C HIS A 269 -2.36 -12.10 16.36
N ASP A 270 -3.65 -12.41 16.44
CA ASP A 270 -4.36 -12.94 15.28
C ASP A 270 -4.52 -11.86 14.21
N SER A 271 -4.91 -12.31 13.01
CA SER A 271 -5.32 -11.45 11.91
C SER A 271 -6.53 -12.07 11.22
N VAL A 272 -7.30 -11.28 10.48
CA VAL A 272 -8.28 -11.85 9.55
C VAL A 272 -7.63 -12.84 8.57
N PRO A 273 -8.36 -13.86 8.08
CA PRO A 273 -7.80 -14.89 7.20
C PRO A 273 -7.21 -14.38 5.86
N THR A 274 -7.55 -13.15 5.46
CA THR A 274 -7.21 -12.53 4.17
C THR A 274 -6.08 -11.51 4.25
N ALA A 275 -5.56 -11.21 5.44
CA ALA A 275 -4.54 -10.20 5.65
C ALA A 275 -3.31 -10.76 6.37
N TYR A 276 -2.13 -10.21 6.04
CA TYR A 276 -0.91 -10.42 6.84
C TYR A 276 -0.97 -9.69 8.18
N GLY A 277 -1.89 -8.75 8.34
CA GLY A 277 -2.17 -8.12 9.63
C GLY A 277 -0.97 -7.36 10.19
N ALA A 278 -0.30 -6.57 9.36
CA ALA A 278 0.88 -5.81 9.78
C ALA A 278 0.51 -4.65 10.69
N ASN A 279 -0.36 -3.76 10.22
CA ASN A 279 -0.99 -2.76 11.04
C ASN A 279 -1.92 -3.43 12.05
N ASP A 280 -2.71 -4.40 11.58
CA ASP A 280 -3.78 -5.05 12.35
C ASP A 280 -3.53 -6.56 12.60
N ASN A 281 -2.86 -6.94 13.69
CA ASN A 281 -2.31 -6.07 14.73
C ASN A 281 -0.88 -6.45 15.12
N ALA A 282 -0.05 -6.84 14.14
CA ALA A 282 1.37 -7.05 14.42
C ALA A 282 2.07 -5.78 14.93
N SER A 283 1.58 -4.59 14.57
CA SER A 283 2.07 -3.29 15.05
C SER A 283 1.90 -3.12 16.56
N GLY A 284 0.71 -3.41 17.11
CA GLY A 284 0.44 -3.38 18.54
C GLY A 284 1.21 -4.44 19.30
N VAL A 285 1.38 -5.62 18.71
CA VAL A 285 2.23 -6.68 19.29
C VAL A 285 3.71 -6.28 19.31
N ALA A 286 4.21 -5.60 18.27
CA ALA A 286 5.56 -5.05 18.25
C ALA A 286 5.74 -3.94 19.30
N ALA A 287 4.74 -3.06 19.49
CA ALA A 287 4.72 -2.09 20.58
C ALA A 287 4.73 -2.76 21.97
N LEU A 288 3.97 -3.84 22.14
CA LEU A 288 3.94 -4.64 23.37
C LEU A 288 5.31 -5.24 23.69
N LEU A 289 6.00 -5.82 22.69
CA LEU A 289 7.36 -6.36 22.82
C LEU A 289 8.37 -5.25 23.13
N TYR A 290 8.25 -4.08 22.50
CA TYR A 290 9.07 -2.90 22.78
C TYR A 290 8.92 -2.45 24.24
N ALA A 291 7.68 -2.31 24.70
CA ALA A 291 7.38 -1.92 26.09
C ALA A 291 7.91 -2.96 27.10
N ALA A 292 7.72 -4.25 26.81
CA ALA A 292 8.28 -5.33 27.63
C ALA A 292 9.81 -5.29 27.68
N GLN A 293 10.46 -4.96 26.57
CA GLN A 293 11.91 -4.82 26.50
C GLN A 293 12.41 -3.63 27.35
N ALA A 294 11.72 -2.49 27.32
CA ALA A 294 12.07 -1.31 28.10
C ALA A 294 11.88 -1.54 29.62
N LEU A 295 10.81 -2.22 30.01
CA LEU A 295 10.46 -2.45 31.42
C LEU A 295 11.23 -3.59 32.10
N LYS A 296 12.05 -4.37 31.36
CA LYS A 296 12.68 -5.59 31.92
C LYS A 296 13.51 -5.33 33.18
N ASP A 297 14.27 -4.24 33.20
CA ASP A 297 15.22 -3.91 34.25
C ASP A 297 14.68 -2.86 35.24
N VAL A 298 13.46 -2.36 35.00
CA VAL A 298 12.78 -1.42 35.89
C VAL A 298 12.40 -2.13 37.20
N PRO A 299 12.86 -1.67 38.37
CA PRO A 299 12.39 -2.18 39.65
C PRO A 299 10.90 -1.91 39.81
N THR A 300 10.13 -2.89 40.27
CA THR A 300 8.68 -2.75 40.39
C THR A 300 8.14 -3.26 41.73
N ASP A 301 7.17 -2.54 42.30
CA ASP A 301 6.27 -3.04 43.35
C ASP A 301 4.87 -3.40 42.82
N THR A 302 4.64 -3.20 41.52
CA THR A 302 3.44 -3.55 40.75
C THR A 302 3.72 -4.75 39.83
N GLN A 303 2.81 -5.71 39.76
CA GLN A 303 2.90 -6.81 38.80
C GLN A 303 2.52 -6.26 37.41
N VAL A 304 3.39 -6.44 36.41
CA VAL A 304 3.06 -6.05 35.02
C VAL A 304 2.81 -7.30 34.21
N ARG A 305 1.67 -7.36 33.52
CA ARG A 305 1.31 -8.46 32.63
C ARG A 305 1.34 -7.93 31.19
N PHE A 306 2.15 -8.55 30.36
CA PHE A 306 2.15 -8.35 28.91
C PHE A 306 1.31 -9.46 28.29
N VAL A 307 0.20 -9.12 27.65
CA VAL A 307 -0.76 -10.11 27.15
C VAL A 307 -1.00 -9.93 25.67
N SER A 308 -0.80 -10.99 24.88
CA SER A 308 -1.19 -11.01 23.48
C SER A 308 -2.36 -11.97 23.26
N PHE A 309 -3.48 -11.46 22.76
CA PHE A 309 -4.73 -12.20 22.61
C PHE A 309 -4.86 -12.89 21.25
N THR A 310 -5.54 -14.04 21.24
CA THR A 310 -5.98 -14.75 20.03
C THR A 310 -7.46 -14.46 19.77
N ASP A 311 -7.90 -14.64 18.52
CA ASP A 311 -9.30 -14.58 18.10
C ASP A 311 -10.02 -13.27 18.49
N GLU A 312 -9.30 -12.15 18.39
CA GLU A 312 -9.88 -10.81 18.52
C GLU A 312 -10.82 -10.54 17.35
N GLU A 313 -10.39 -10.89 16.15
CA GLU A 313 -11.01 -10.57 14.85
C GLU A 313 -12.41 -11.21 14.67
N ASN A 314 -12.74 -12.19 15.52
CA ASN A 314 -14.04 -12.84 15.58
C ASN A 314 -14.84 -12.46 16.85
N GLY A 315 -14.58 -11.28 17.41
CA GLY A 315 -15.35 -10.70 18.51
C GLY A 315 -14.67 -10.75 19.88
N LYS A 316 -13.37 -10.43 19.94
CA LYS A 316 -12.58 -10.28 21.18
C LYS A 316 -12.53 -11.55 22.02
N ASN A 317 -12.58 -12.72 21.40
CA ASN A 317 -12.87 -13.94 22.13
C ASN A 317 -11.72 -14.35 23.07
N GLY A 318 -10.47 -14.12 22.68
CA GLY A 318 -9.30 -14.36 23.53
C GLY A 318 -9.32 -13.49 24.79
N SER A 319 -9.51 -12.18 24.67
CA SER A 319 -9.56 -11.27 25.83
C SER A 319 -10.77 -11.54 26.71
N ARG A 320 -11.94 -11.86 26.14
CA ARG A 320 -13.13 -12.28 26.90
C ARG A 320 -12.89 -13.57 27.68
N ALA A 321 -12.24 -14.55 27.07
CA ALA A 321 -11.86 -15.79 27.75
C ALA A 321 -10.85 -15.53 28.88
N TYR A 322 -9.90 -14.62 28.64
CA TYR A 322 -8.93 -14.20 29.64
C TYR A 322 -9.62 -13.55 30.84
N THR A 323 -10.42 -12.50 30.63
CA THR A 323 -11.06 -11.75 31.73
C THR A 323 -12.10 -12.60 32.48
N ALA A 324 -12.81 -13.50 31.80
CA ALA A 324 -13.72 -14.45 32.43
C ALA A 324 -13.00 -15.49 33.30
N SER A 325 -11.72 -15.79 33.03
CA SER A 325 -10.93 -16.73 33.81
C SER A 325 -10.35 -16.14 35.10
N LEU A 326 -10.33 -14.81 35.21
CA LEU A 326 -9.76 -14.11 36.36
C LEU A 326 -10.63 -14.29 37.61
N SER A 327 -9.96 -14.53 38.75
CA SER A 327 -10.62 -14.48 40.05
C SER A 327 -11.04 -13.04 40.41
N GLU A 328 -12.06 -12.90 41.26
CA GLU A 328 -12.44 -11.58 41.77
C GLU A 328 -11.27 -10.93 42.52
N GLU A 329 -10.45 -11.70 43.25
CA GLU A 329 -9.23 -11.18 43.90
C GLU A 329 -8.14 -10.73 42.91
N GLU A 330 -8.12 -11.24 41.68
CA GLU A 330 -7.23 -10.72 40.64
C GLU A 330 -7.77 -9.44 40.03
N LYS A 331 -9.05 -9.40 39.63
CA LYS A 331 -9.71 -8.20 39.10
C LYS A 331 -9.61 -7.03 40.08
N ASP A 332 -9.80 -7.33 41.36
CA ASP A 332 -9.66 -6.41 42.48
C ASP A 332 -8.29 -5.70 42.56
N ARG A 333 -7.22 -6.38 42.10
CA ARG A 333 -5.86 -5.86 42.05
C ARG A 333 -5.50 -5.24 40.71
N MET A 334 -6.27 -5.49 39.66
CA MET A 334 -6.05 -4.91 38.33
C MET A 334 -6.41 -3.43 38.36
N ILE A 335 -5.39 -2.60 38.27
CA ILE A 335 -5.56 -1.15 38.32
C ILE A 335 -5.91 -0.59 36.95
N GLY A 336 -5.41 -1.18 35.87
CA GLY A 336 -5.82 -0.78 34.54
C GLY A 336 -5.16 -1.60 33.43
N ASP A 337 -5.62 -1.33 32.22
CA ASP A 337 -5.19 -1.97 30.98
C ASP A 337 -4.85 -0.91 29.91
N ILE A 338 -3.72 -1.09 29.23
CA ILE A 338 -3.27 -0.28 28.09
C ILE A 338 -3.12 -1.23 26.89
N GLN A 339 -4.14 -1.26 26.04
CA GLN A 339 -4.14 -2.04 24.79
C GLN A 339 -3.48 -1.23 23.67
N PHE A 340 -2.66 -1.88 22.85
CA PHE A 340 -2.16 -1.35 21.58
C PHE A 340 -2.91 -2.01 20.42
N ASP A 341 -3.44 -1.21 19.51
CA ASP A 341 -4.12 -1.70 18.30
C ASP A 341 -3.96 -0.74 17.13
N MET A 342 -3.51 -1.25 15.98
CA MET A 342 -3.27 -0.48 14.76
C MET A 342 -2.43 0.78 14.97
N LEU A 343 -1.11 0.64 14.93
CA LEU A 343 -0.17 1.73 15.13
C LEU A 343 0.74 1.96 13.91
N GLY A 344 0.86 3.23 13.53
CA GLY A 344 1.83 3.66 12.51
C GLY A 344 1.42 3.36 11.07
N GLY A 345 0.18 2.97 10.81
CA GLY A 345 -0.34 2.71 9.47
C GLY A 345 -0.37 3.94 8.55
N LEU A 346 -0.25 3.70 7.24
CA LEU A 346 -0.30 4.72 6.20
C LEU A 346 -1.58 5.55 6.26
N GLY A 347 -1.43 6.88 6.24
CA GLY A 347 -2.54 7.83 6.21
C GLY A 347 -3.03 8.27 7.60
N SER A 348 -2.49 7.72 8.68
CA SER A 348 -2.81 8.15 10.04
C SER A 348 -2.19 9.52 10.40
N ASP A 349 -2.87 10.30 11.24
CA ASP A 349 -2.39 11.59 11.75
C ASP A 349 -2.30 11.58 13.28
N GLY A 350 -1.29 10.84 13.78
CA GLY A 350 -0.98 10.72 15.21
C GLY A 350 -1.65 9.53 15.90
N THR A 351 -1.64 9.55 17.23
CA THR A 351 -2.17 8.48 18.10
C THR A 351 -3.30 9.03 18.96
N LEU A 352 -4.35 8.22 19.12
CA LEU A 352 -5.48 8.45 20.01
C LEU A 352 -5.34 7.62 21.27
N VAL A 353 -5.92 8.12 22.35
CA VAL A 353 -6.22 7.33 23.55
C VAL A 353 -7.74 7.15 23.67
N CYS A 354 -8.21 5.96 23.38
CA CYS A 354 -9.64 5.65 23.33
C CYS A 354 -10.10 4.94 24.60
N THR A 355 -11.26 5.35 25.11
CA THR A 355 -12.03 4.59 26.12
C THR A 355 -13.33 4.10 25.49
N MET A 356 -14.07 3.21 26.14
CA MET A 356 -15.33 2.70 25.57
C MET A 356 -16.39 3.77 25.33
N ASP A 357 -16.43 4.84 26.12
CA ASP A 357 -17.44 5.89 26.04
C ASP A 357 -16.86 7.29 25.80
N GLY A 358 -15.56 7.39 25.53
CA GLY A 358 -14.84 8.65 25.32
C GLY A 358 -14.63 9.47 26.60
N GLU A 359 -15.09 8.98 27.76
CA GLU A 359 -14.87 9.63 29.04
C GLU A 359 -13.48 9.30 29.59
N ALA A 360 -12.91 10.23 30.35
CA ALA A 360 -11.62 10.03 30.98
C ALA A 360 -11.70 8.97 32.09
N ASN A 361 -10.71 8.09 32.15
CA ASN A 361 -10.40 7.28 33.31
C ASN A 361 -8.97 7.63 33.78
N TRP A 362 -8.52 7.02 34.88
CA TRP A 362 -7.19 7.36 35.42
C TRP A 362 -6.06 6.96 34.46
N VAL A 363 -6.23 5.90 33.67
CA VAL A 363 -5.23 5.41 32.71
C VAL A 363 -5.09 6.40 31.55
N SER A 364 -6.21 6.82 30.94
CA SER A 364 -6.17 7.84 29.87
C SER A 364 -5.66 9.17 30.40
N GLY A 365 -6.03 9.57 31.62
CA GLY A 365 -5.50 10.75 32.27
C GLY A 365 -3.97 10.70 32.46
N LEU A 366 -3.44 9.56 32.87
CA LEU A 366 -1.99 9.37 33.04
C LEU A 366 -1.26 9.40 31.70
N LEU A 367 -1.77 8.71 30.68
CA LEU A 367 -1.20 8.75 29.33
C LEU A 367 -1.19 10.17 28.75
N GLN A 368 -2.28 10.93 28.91
CA GLN A 368 -2.34 12.33 28.46
C GLN A 368 -1.44 13.27 29.29
N GLU A 369 -1.07 12.89 30.52
CA GLU A 369 -0.04 13.62 31.28
C GLU A 369 1.36 13.37 30.70
N LYS A 370 1.64 12.16 30.22
CA LYS A 370 2.91 11.80 29.56
C LYS A 370 3.01 12.41 28.17
N ASP A 371 1.94 12.29 27.41
CA ASP A 371 1.82 12.87 26.08
C ASP A 371 0.53 13.70 25.95
N PRO A 372 0.62 15.03 26.18
CA PRO A 372 -0.51 15.94 26.03
C PRO A 372 -1.05 16.06 24.59
N SER A 373 -0.36 15.50 23.60
CA SER A 373 -0.84 15.50 22.20
C SER A 373 -1.87 14.41 21.93
N LEU A 374 -1.97 13.39 22.78
CA LEU A 374 -2.95 12.32 22.67
C LEU A 374 -4.38 12.88 22.79
N ALA A 375 -5.09 12.91 21.67
CA ALA A 375 -6.51 13.20 21.65
C ALA A 375 -7.30 12.00 22.21
N ARG A 376 -8.36 12.29 22.96
CA ARG A 376 -9.22 11.25 23.54
C ARG A 376 -10.36 10.91 22.58
N GLY A 377 -10.54 9.62 22.30
CA GLY A 377 -11.60 9.08 21.45
C GLY A 377 -12.51 8.08 22.17
N ALA A 378 -13.56 7.63 21.49
CA ALA A 378 -14.43 6.55 21.94
C ALA A 378 -14.31 5.35 20.99
N GLU A 379 -13.99 4.17 21.51
CA GLU A 379 -13.84 2.94 20.71
C GLU A 379 -14.28 1.71 21.51
N THR A 380 -14.98 0.76 20.87
CA THR A 380 -15.49 -0.49 21.46
C THR A 380 -15.10 -1.75 20.68
N ALA A 381 -14.47 -1.60 19.52
CA ALA A 381 -14.12 -2.70 18.62
C ALA A 381 -13.06 -3.64 19.22
N SER A 382 -12.06 -3.11 19.93
CA SER A 382 -10.89 -3.86 20.41
C SER A 382 -10.96 -4.41 21.85
N ASP A 383 -9.98 -5.23 22.22
CA ASP A 383 -9.89 -6.01 23.46
C ASP A 383 -9.97 -5.21 24.77
N HIS A 384 -9.61 -3.91 24.77
CA HIS A 384 -9.72 -3.06 25.96
C HIS A 384 -11.16 -3.06 26.50
N ALA A 385 -12.15 -3.21 25.62
CA ALA A 385 -13.55 -3.33 26.01
C ALA A 385 -13.76 -4.50 27.00
N SER A 386 -13.15 -5.66 26.74
CA SER A 386 -13.26 -6.86 27.60
C SER A 386 -12.81 -6.59 29.04
N PHE A 387 -11.80 -5.73 29.23
CA PHE A 387 -11.33 -5.31 30.55
C PHE A 387 -12.28 -4.32 31.22
N GLN A 388 -12.72 -3.29 30.49
CA GLN A 388 -13.69 -2.31 31.01
C GLN A 388 -14.96 -2.97 31.52
N LEU A 389 -15.44 -3.98 30.78
CA LEU A 389 -16.63 -4.77 31.13
C LEU A 389 -16.39 -5.73 32.30
N ALA A 390 -15.15 -6.16 32.51
CA ALA A 390 -14.75 -6.93 33.68
C ALA A 390 -14.52 -6.05 34.92
N GLY A 391 -14.76 -4.74 34.82
CA GLY A 391 -14.61 -3.77 35.90
C GLY A 391 -13.18 -3.26 36.09
N VAL A 392 -12.34 -3.36 35.06
CA VAL A 392 -10.95 -2.87 35.05
C VAL A 392 -10.89 -1.67 34.11
N PRO A 393 -10.52 -0.46 34.57
CA PRO A 393 -10.36 0.68 33.68
C PRO A 393 -9.37 0.39 32.57
N SER A 394 -9.76 0.57 31.32
CA SER A 394 -8.92 0.26 30.17
C SER A 394 -8.89 1.39 29.17
N VAL A 395 -7.85 1.39 28.36
CA VAL A 395 -7.69 2.30 27.23
C VAL A 395 -7.14 1.54 26.04
N LEU A 396 -7.45 2.04 24.86
CA LEU A 396 -6.83 1.65 23.61
C LEU A 396 -5.95 2.79 23.10
N LEU A 397 -4.67 2.50 22.87
CA LEU A 397 -3.79 3.34 22.07
C LEU A 397 -3.86 2.84 20.63
N MET A 398 -4.43 3.67 19.77
CA MET A 398 -4.58 3.39 18.33
C MET A 398 -4.24 4.60 17.50
N GLN A 399 -3.88 4.39 16.24
CA GLN A 399 -3.66 5.50 15.31
C GLN A 399 -4.95 6.30 15.05
N ASN A 400 -4.81 7.58 14.68
CA ASN A 400 -5.93 8.43 14.28
C ASN A 400 -6.32 8.15 12.80
N GLY A 401 -7.39 7.37 12.59
CA GLY A 401 -7.91 6.91 11.28
C GLY A 401 -7.53 5.46 10.95
N GLU A 402 -8.36 4.69 10.24
CA GLU A 402 -8.13 3.24 10.05
C GLU A 402 -6.98 2.89 9.09
N GLY A 403 -6.61 3.82 8.20
CA GLY A 403 -5.58 3.59 7.17
C GLY A 403 -6.13 2.81 5.95
N TYR A 404 -5.50 2.99 4.79
CA TYR A 404 -6.06 2.61 3.49
C TYR A 404 -6.36 1.11 3.26
N LEU A 405 -5.87 0.22 4.14
CA LEU A 405 -5.66 -1.21 3.81
C LEU A 405 -6.15 -2.17 4.91
N TYR A 406 -6.98 -1.68 5.84
CA TYR A 406 -7.65 -2.47 6.88
C TYR A 406 -8.29 -3.75 6.32
N HIS A 407 -8.05 -4.89 6.99
CA HIS A 407 -8.55 -6.22 6.61
C HIS A 407 -8.21 -6.68 5.18
N SER A 408 -7.18 -6.12 4.56
CA SER A 408 -6.79 -6.44 3.19
C SER A 408 -5.44 -7.13 3.12
N ALA A 409 -5.20 -7.87 2.02
CA ALA A 409 -3.90 -8.49 1.73
C ALA A 409 -2.74 -7.48 1.60
N ALA A 410 -3.05 -6.19 1.48
CA ALA A 410 -2.08 -5.11 1.41
C ALA A 410 -1.66 -4.58 2.78
N ASP A 411 -2.28 -5.02 3.88
CA ASP A 411 -1.82 -4.70 5.23
C ASP A 411 -0.46 -5.37 5.53
N THR A 412 0.63 -4.67 5.24
CA THR A 412 2.00 -5.19 5.14
C THR A 412 3.01 -4.31 5.88
N ALA A 413 4.11 -4.90 6.34
CA ALA A 413 5.05 -4.27 7.29
C ALA A 413 5.76 -3.02 6.75
N ASP A 414 5.99 -2.93 5.43
CA ASP A 414 6.65 -1.82 4.74
C ASP A 414 5.83 -0.51 4.74
N GLN A 415 4.57 -0.61 5.18
CA GLN A 415 3.63 0.49 5.25
C GLN A 415 3.63 1.19 6.62
N LEU A 416 4.34 0.65 7.61
CA LEU A 416 4.29 1.17 8.97
C LEU A 416 5.40 2.16 9.27
N ASP A 417 5.05 3.26 9.93
CA ASP A 417 5.98 4.17 10.58
C ASP A 417 6.40 3.59 11.94
N LEU A 418 7.59 2.97 11.96
CA LEU A 418 8.14 2.35 13.17
C LEU A 418 8.40 3.35 14.30
N TYR A 419 8.63 4.63 13.98
CA TYR A 419 8.82 5.66 15.01
C TYR A 419 7.49 6.05 15.65
N ALA A 420 6.40 6.04 14.91
CA ALA A 420 5.06 6.22 15.46
C ALA A 420 4.69 5.06 16.42
N ILE A 421 4.98 3.81 16.04
CA ILE A 421 4.79 2.63 16.90
C ILE A 421 5.63 2.77 18.18
N ALA A 422 6.92 3.09 18.04
CA ALA A 422 7.81 3.29 19.19
C ALA A 422 7.34 4.42 20.10
N SER A 423 6.90 5.55 19.55
CA SER A 423 6.39 6.70 20.31
C SER A 423 5.16 6.32 21.14
N ALA A 424 4.20 5.60 20.56
CA ALA A 424 3.02 5.14 21.30
C ALA A 424 3.40 4.17 22.43
N ALA A 425 4.35 3.26 22.17
CA ALA A 425 4.88 2.35 23.17
C ALA A 425 5.64 3.08 24.29
N GLU A 426 6.43 4.11 23.97
CA GLU A 426 7.17 4.93 24.95
C GLU A 426 6.24 5.67 25.90
N THR A 427 5.14 6.25 25.40
CA THR A 427 4.13 6.89 26.26
C THR A 427 3.54 5.88 27.26
N ALA A 428 3.25 4.66 26.82
CA ALA A 428 2.80 3.60 27.71
C ALA A 428 3.87 3.12 28.69
N VAL A 429 5.14 3.06 28.26
CA VAL A 429 6.29 2.74 29.13
C VAL A 429 6.45 3.79 30.21
N GLU A 430 6.41 5.08 29.89
CA GLU A 430 6.53 6.16 30.89
C GLU A 430 5.40 6.13 31.92
N ALA A 431 4.17 5.85 31.48
CA ALA A 431 3.04 5.63 32.38
C ALA A 431 3.27 4.41 33.27
N ALA A 432 3.72 3.29 32.69
CA ALA A 432 3.99 2.06 33.43
C ALA A 432 5.17 2.21 34.41
N GLU A 433 6.23 2.93 34.07
CA GLU A 433 7.37 3.20 34.96
C GLU A 433 6.95 4.01 36.20
N GLU A 434 6.06 5.00 36.02
CA GLU A 434 5.48 5.72 37.15
C GLU A 434 4.69 4.78 38.06
N VAL A 435 3.84 3.92 37.48
CA VAL A 435 3.03 2.96 38.23
C VAL A 435 3.88 1.87 38.91
N CYS A 436 5.02 1.49 38.33
CA CYS A 436 5.96 0.52 38.92
C CYS A 436 6.79 1.11 40.07
N SER A 437 6.79 2.43 40.25
CA SER A 437 7.60 3.08 41.27
C SER A 437 6.98 2.87 42.66
N PRO A 438 7.78 2.44 43.66
CA PRO A 438 7.30 2.30 45.05
C PRO A 438 6.97 3.63 45.73
N ASP A 439 7.29 4.75 45.10
CA ASP A 439 6.91 6.10 45.55
C ASP A 439 5.49 6.49 45.06
N THR A 440 4.91 5.73 44.13
CA THR A 440 3.59 5.96 43.55
C THR A 440 2.54 5.26 44.41
N ALA A 441 1.44 5.95 44.69
CA ALA A 441 0.35 5.37 45.46
C ALA A 441 -0.43 4.36 44.61
N SER A 442 -0.93 3.31 45.26
CA SER A 442 -1.81 2.33 44.59
C SER A 442 -3.01 3.01 43.94
N TYR A 443 -3.29 2.63 42.69
CA TYR A 443 -4.46 3.09 41.94
C TYR A 443 -5.71 2.24 42.21
N ARG A 444 -5.61 1.20 43.04
CA ARG A 444 -6.66 0.20 43.25
C ARG A 444 -8.01 0.77 43.67
N GLU A 445 -8.04 1.74 44.60
CA GLU A 445 -9.30 2.37 45.04
C GLU A 445 -9.94 3.19 43.91
N LEU A 446 -9.13 3.93 43.15
CA LEU A 446 -9.59 4.72 42.02
C LEU A 446 -10.08 3.82 40.88
N ALA A 447 -9.35 2.75 40.59
CA ALA A 447 -9.67 1.80 39.54
C ALA A 447 -11.02 1.12 39.81
N ARG A 448 -11.25 0.65 41.03
CA ARG A 448 -12.56 0.11 41.42
C ARG A 448 -13.68 1.12 41.29
N ALA A 449 -13.47 2.36 41.73
CA ALA A 449 -14.50 3.39 41.64
C ALA A 449 -14.89 3.71 40.19
N GLN A 450 -13.97 3.53 39.24
CA GLN A 450 -14.18 3.77 37.81
C GLN A 450 -14.63 2.52 37.04
N GLY A 451 -14.30 1.32 37.52
CA GLY A 451 -14.60 0.05 36.85
C GLY A 451 -15.83 -0.68 37.40
N GLU A 452 -16.07 -0.69 38.72
CA GLU A 452 -17.22 -1.38 39.31
C GLU A 452 -18.55 -0.75 38.86
N GLY A 453 -19.44 -1.58 38.33
CA GLY A 453 -20.77 -1.13 37.88
C GLY A 453 -20.74 -0.30 36.60
N TYR A 454 -19.64 -0.34 35.84
CA TYR A 454 -19.61 0.23 34.49
C TYR A 454 -20.81 -0.29 33.70
N THR A 455 -21.57 0.64 33.13
CA THR A 455 -22.76 0.34 32.36
C THR A 455 -22.58 0.94 30.97
N TYR A 456 -22.67 0.07 29.95
CA TYR A 456 -22.57 0.47 28.55
C TYR A 456 -23.46 1.68 28.28
N ARG A 457 -22.90 2.70 27.62
CA ARG A 457 -23.59 3.95 27.28
C ARG A 457 -23.88 3.95 25.80
N GLN A 458 -25.15 3.95 25.46
CA GLN A 458 -25.61 4.15 24.11
C GLN A 458 -25.69 5.65 23.81
N THR A 459 -24.70 6.15 23.07
CA THR A 459 -24.66 7.54 22.62
C THR A 459 -25.48 7.76 21.35
N ARG A 460 -25.60 9.02 20.90
CA ARG A 460 -26.14 9.32 19.58
C ARG A 460 -25.28 8.68 18.47
N GLN A 461 -23.96 8.74 18.61
CA GLN A 461 -22.96 8.30 17.62
C GLN A 461 -22.78 6.78 17.59
N ASN A 462 -23.13 6.06 18.66
CA ASN A 462 -23.00 4.60 18.69
C ASN A 462 -24.01 3.96 17.74
N VAL A 463 -23.51 3.21 16.77
CA VAL A 463 -24.32 2.47 15.80
C VAL A 463 -25.05 1.34 16.50
N ILE A 464 -26.29 1.06 16.07
CA ILE A 464 -27.06 -0.12 16.46
C ILE A 464 -27.19 -0.97 15.21
N TYR A 465 -26.52 -2.12 15.20
CA TYR A 465 -26.56 -3.05 14.07
C TYR A 465 -27.89 -3.80 14.06
N PHE A 466 -28.95 -3.17 13.57
CA PHE A 466 -30.19 -3.89 13.28
C PHE A 466 -29.90 -5.01 12.27
N SER A 467 -30.55 -6.15 12.46
CA SER A 467 -30.28 -7.43 11.80
C SER A 467 -29.00 -8.15 12.25
N SER A 468 -28.33 -7.69 13.32
CA SER A 468 -27.23 -8.45 13.92
C SER A 468 -27.75 -9.68 14.68
N SER A 469 -26.89 -10.70 14.85
CA SER A 469 -27.22 -11.81 15.73
C SER A 469 -27.17 -11.38 17.19
N ARG A 470 -27.76 -12.18 18.09
CA ARG A 470 -27.62 -11.96 19.53
C ARG A 470 -26.16 -11.95 19.97
N ALA A 471 -25.34 -12.85 19.42
CA ALA A 471 -23.93 -12.96 19.77
C ALA A 471 -23.18 -11.67 19.42
N ASP A 472 -23.44 -11.09 18.24
CA ASP A 472 -22.83 -9.83 17.81
C ASP A 472 -23.27 -8.67 18.70
N THR A 473 -24.56 -8.65 19.09
CA THR A 473 -25.09 -7.62 20.00
C THR A 473 -24.45 -7.73 21.38
N GLU A 474 -24.34 -8.94 21.93
CA GLU A 474 -23.69 -9.19 23.21
C GLU A 474 -22.18 -8.89 23.16
N ALA A 475 -21.53 -9.11 22.02
CA ALA A 475 -20.14 -8.74 21.80
C ALA A 475 -19.95 -7.22 21.73
N TYR A 476 -20.87 -6.51 21.09
CA TYR A 476 -20.83 -5.05 20.94
C TYR A 476 -21.17 -4.31 22.24
N ILE A 477 -22.24 -4.73 22.94
CA ILE A 477 -22.58 -4.20 24.27
C ILE A 477 -21.54 -4.65 25.29
N GLY A 478 -20.97 -5.83 25.08
CA GLY A 478 -19.99 -6.42 25.96
C GLY A 478 -20.57 -7.13 27.19
N ALA A 479 -21.89 -7.30 27.24
CA ALA A 479 -22.59 -7.99 28.32
C ALA A 479 -23.60 -8.99 27.73
N ALA A 480 -23.75 -10.13 28.40
CA ALA A 480 -24.79 -11.10 28.02
C ALA A 480 -26.18 -10.57 28.39
N GLY A 481 -27.15 -10.77 27.51
CA GLY A 481 -28.54 -10.39 27.74
C GLY A 481 -29.24 -11.35 28.69
N GLU A 482 -30.06 -10.82 29.59
CA GLU A 482 -30.95 -11.66 30.39
C GLU A 482 -32.18 -12.07 29.56
N PRO A 483 -32.49 -13.36 29.40
CA PRO A 483 -33.69 -13.78 28.65
C PRO A 483 -34.96 -13.18 29.26
N ALA A 484 -35.78 -12.51 28.44
CA ALA A 484 -36.99 -11.82 28.88
C ALA A 484 -38.26 -12.48 28.33
N ASP A 485 -38.32 -12.79 27.03
CA ASP A 485 -39.50 -13.42 26.40
C ASP A 485 -39.15 -14.19 25.11
N SER A 486 -40.03 -15.09 24.66
CA SER A 486 -39.91 -15.79 23.37
C SER A 486 -41.25 -16.31 22.85
N TRP A 487 -41.55 -16.16 21.56
CA TRP A 487 -42.76 -16.70 20.91
C TRP A 487 -42.57 -17.00 19.42
N GLU A 488 -43.54 -17.67 18.80
CA GLU A 488 -43.52 -17.97 17.35
C GLU A 488 -44.79 -17.46 16.66
N VAL A 489 -44.65 -17.05 15.40
CA VAL A 489 -45.76 -16.65 14.51
C VAL A 489 -45.67 -17.48 13.22
N SER A 490 -46.70 -18.26 12.90
CA SER A 490 -46.72 -19.11 11.71
C SER A 490 -47.84 -18.73 10.73
N GLY A 491 -47.56 -18.84 9.43
CA GLY A 491 -48.52 -18.68 8.33
C GLY A 491 -48.44 -19.81 7.30
N ASP A 492 -49.09 -19.66 6.14
CA ASP A 492 -49.05 -20.66 5.07
C ASP A 492 -47.64 -20.74 4.46
N GLY A 493 -46.83 -21.69 4.96
CA GLY A 493 -45.50 -21.99 4.44
C GLY A 493 -44.33 -21.26 5.11
N TRP A 494 -44.55 -20.51 6.19
CA TRP A 494 -43.50 -19.81 6.94
C TRP A 494 -43.75 -19.84 8.46
N THR A 495 -42.69 -19.70 9.25
CA THR A 495 -42.75 -19.54 10.71
C THR A 495 -41.61 -18.63 11.13
N ASP A 496 -41.94 -17.58 11.87
CA ASP A 496 -40.97 -16.68 12.49
C ASP A 496 -40.91 -16.93 14.00
N ALA A 497 -39.69 -17.12 14.52
CA ALA A 497 -39.42 -17.16 15.94
C ALA A 497 -38.98 -15.78 16.43
N TYR A 498 -39.45 -15.38 17.61
CA TYR A 498 -39.08 -14.14 18.27
C TYR A 498 -38.49 -14.43 19.64
N GLU A 499 -37.38 -13.76 19.98
CA GLU A 499 -36.73 -13.85 21.28
C GLU A 499 -36.39 -12.45 21.77
N THR A 500 -36.59 -12.15 23.06
CA THR A 500 -36.28 -10.86 23.66
C THR A 500 -35.33 -11.01 24.84
N TYR A 501 -34.29 -10.18 24.89
CA TYR A 501 -33.27 -10.16 25.94
C TYR A 501 -33.17 -8.76 26.56
N ARG A 502 -33.04 -8.71 27.88
CA ARG A 502 -32.90 -7.48 28.67
C ARG A 502 -31.43 -7.17 28.96
N TYR A 503 -31.08 -5.91 28.77
CA TYR A 503 -29.79 -5.31 29.07
C TYR A 503 -30.00 -4.08 29.97
N SER A 504 -29.00 -3.75 30.78
CA SER A 504 -28.94 -2.49 31.52
C SER A 504 -27.92 -1.58 30.84
N MET A 505 -28.36 -0.42 30.35
CA MET A 505 -27.50 0.51 29.61
C MET A 505 -27.96 1.96 29.77
N ARG A 506 -27.02 2.90 29.72
CA ARG A 506 -27.30 4.35 29.73
C ARG A 506 -27.77 4.77 28.34
N TRP A 507 -28.83 5.56 28.26
CA TRP A 507 -29.38 6.08 27.00
C TRP A 507 -29.48 7.59 27.04
N PHE A 508 -29.38 8.23 25.87
CA PHE A 508 -29.67 9.66 25.68
C PHE A 508 -28.81 10.59 26.56
N ASP A 509 -27.55 10.20 26.79
CA ASP A 509 -26.62 10.87 27.72
C ASP A 509 -27.15 10.98 29.16
N GLY A 510 -28.11 10.13 29.53
CA GLY A 510 -28.57 9.97 30.90
C GLY A 510 -27.56 9.19 31.75
N GLU A 511 -27.32 9.67 32.96
CA GLU A 511 -26.38 9.05 33.91
C GLU A 511 -26.90 7.74 34.52
N THR A 512 -28.22 7.56 34.60
CA THR A 512 -28.80 6.36 35.20
C THR A 512 -29.05 5.30 34.11
N PRO A 513 -28.64 4.04 34.32
CA PRO A 513 -28.97 2.96 33.39
C PRO A 513 -30.48 2.72 33.28
N MET A 514 -30.96 2.44 32.06
CA MET A 514 -32.34 2.07 31.77
C MET A 514 -32.44 0.60 31.35
N ASN A 515 -33.53 -0.06 31.75
CA ASN A 515 -33.82 -1.41 31.26
C ASN A 515 -34.18 -1.36 29.78
N THR A 516 -33.42 -2.10 28.99
CA THR A 516 -33.47 -2.09 27.53
C THR A 516 -33.68 -3.50 27.02
N TYR A 517 -34.68 -3.71 26.18
CA TYR A 517 -35.13 -4.99 25.69
C TYR A 517 -34.86 -5.07 24.19
N TYR A 518 -33.90 -5.91 23.79
CA TYR A 518 -33.56 -6.18 22.39
C TYR A 518 -34.35 -7.39 21.93
N GLN A 519 -35.08 -7.24 20.82
CA GLN A 519 -35.96 -8.25 20.26
C GLN A 519 -35.42 -8.74 18.92
N TYR A 520 -35.25 -10.06 18.82
CA TYR A 520 -34.69 -10.75 17.67
C TYR A 520 -35.79 -11.54 16.97
N ARG A 521 -35.85 -11.45 15.64
CA ARG A 521 -36.72 -12.23 14.76
C ARG A 521 -35.88 -13.19 13.94
N ASN A 522 -36.15 -14.48 14.05
CA ASN A 522 -35.36 -15.57 13.45
C ASN A 522 -33.85 -15.44 13.76
N GLY A 523 -33.52 -14.96 14.96
CA GLY A 523 -32.15 -14.76 15.43
C GLY A 523 -31.54 -13.39 15.13
N PHE A 524 -32.26 -12.48 14.45
CA PHE A 524 -31.73 -11.17 14.01
C PHE A 524 -32.44 -9.99 14.67
N LEU A 525 -31.68 -9.00 15.16
CA LEU A 525 -32.21 -7.84 15.89
C LEU A 525 -33.18 -7.00 15.04
N GLU A 526 -34.44 -6.92 15.41
CA GLU A 526 -35.47 -6.17 14.65
C GLU A 526 -35.90 -4.89 15.38
N ARG A 527 -35.93 -4.91 16.71
CA ARG A 527 -36.48 -3.81 17.52
C ARG A 527 -35.84 -3.72 18.89
N ILE A 528 -35.75 -2.50 19.41
CA ILE A 528 -35.36 -2.22 20.80
C ILE A 528 -36.50 -1.50 21.52
N ALA A 529 -36.80 -1.92 22.73
CA ALA A 529 -37.75 -1.27 23.62
C ALA A 529 -37.04 -0.86 24.92
N ILE A 530 -37.17 0.39 25.33
CA ILE A 530 -36.62 0.91 26.59
C ILE A 530 -37.79 1.20 27.51
N ARG A 531 -37.66 0.78 28.77
CA ARG A 531 -38.65 0.98 29.84
C ARG A 531 -38.04 1.84 30.95
N PRO A 532 -38.03 3.17 30.81
CA PRO A 532 -37.29 4.05 31.72
C PRO A 532 -37.84 4.06 33.15
N GLU A 533 -39.15 3.88 33.31
CA GLU A 533 -39.81 3.90 34.63
C GLU A 533 -39.42 2.70 35.50
N GLU A 534 -38.99 1.58 34.92
CA GLU A 534 -38.48 0.42 35.68
C GLU A 534 -37.20 0.73 36.47
N THR A 535 -36.44 1.74 36.00
CA THR A 535 -35.19 2.22 36.59
C THR A 535 -35.33 3.59 37.23
N GLY A 536 -36.57 4.12 37.34
CA GLY A 536 -36.87 5.37 38.05
C GLY A 536 -36.84 6.64 37.21
N TYR A 537 -36.78 6.56 35.87
CA TYR A 537 -36.89 7.73 35.01
C TYR A 537 -38.35 8.08 34.70
N PRO A 538 -38.83 9.29 35.04
CA PRO A 538 -40.17 9.73 34.68
C PRO A 538 -40.26 10.09 33.18
N PRO A 539 -41.44 9.96 32.54
CA PRO A 539 -41.61 10.15 31.09
C PRO A 539 -41.16 11.54 30.60
N GLU A 540 -41.45 12.59 31.36
CA GLU A 540 -41.05 13.97 31.09
C GLU A 540 -39.52 14.17 31.08
N GLU A 541 -38.78 13.46 31.93
CA GLU A 541 -37.32 13.54 31.96
C GLU A 541 -36.71 12.82 30.76
N VAL A 542 -37.23 11.62 30.43
CA VAL A 542 -36.83 10.86 29.24
C VAL A 542 -37.07 11.68 27.97
N ARG A 543 -38.23 12.35 27.89
CA ARG A 543 -38.53 13.26 26.78
C ARG A 543 -37.50 14.38 26.70
N GLY A 544 -37.14 14.99 27.82
CA GLY A 544 -36.11 16.03 27.88
C GLY A 544 -34.73 15.54 27.40
N LEU A 545 -34.34 14.31 27.75
CA LEU A 545 -33.09 13.70 27.28
C LEU A 545 -33.11 13.43 25.76
N ILE A 546 -34.21 12.87 25.24
CA ILE A 546 -34.38 12.65 23.80
C ILE A 546 -34.37 14.00 23.06
N GLU A 547 -35.06 15.01 23.56
CA GLU A 547 -35.08 16.35 22.95
C GLU A 547 -33.72 17.07 23.04
N ALA A 548 -32.93 16.83 24.09
CA ALA A 548 -31.57 17.36 24.21
C ALA A 548 -30.62 16.74 23.16
N MET A 549 -30.78 15.45 22.88
CA MET A 549 -29.94 14.71 21.94
C MET A 549 -30.38 14.88 20.47
N TYR A 550 -31.68 14.83 20.20
CA TYR A 550 -32.24 14.79 18.84
C TYR A 550 -33.07 16.03 18.46
N GLY A 551 -33.25 16.99 19.37
CA GLY A 551 -34.09 18.16 19.14
C GLY A 551 -35.59 17.90 19.28
N ALA A 552 -36.42 18.82 18.78
CA ALA A 552 -37.88 18.70 18.87
C ALA A 552 -38.41 17.53 18.01
N PRO A 553 -39.50 16.84 18.42
CA PRO A 553 -40.05 15.71 17.66
C PRO A 553 -40.56 16.12 16.28
N GLU A 554 -40.33 15.27 15.28
CA GLU A 554 -40.79 15.48 13.90
C GLU A 554 -42.30 15.32 13.74
N ARG A 555 -42.88 14.37 14.50
CA ARG A 555 -44.31 14.07 14.48
C ARG A 555 -44.83 13.83 15.88
N GLU A 556 -45.99 14.42 16.17
CA GLU A 556 -46.77 14.10 17.36
C GLU A 556 -48.20 13.74 16.94
N GLU A 557 -48.60 12.49 17.16
CA GLU A 557 -49.96 12.05 16.87
C GLU A 557 -50.41 10.99 17.87
N GLY A 558 -51.65 11.10 18.36
CA GLY A 558 -52.23 10.09 19.26
C GLY A 558 -51.55 9.92 20.62
N GLY A 559 -50.75 10.89 21.08
CA GLY A 559 -49.99 10.78 22.33
C GLY A 559 -48.61 10.12 22.18
N GLN A 560 -48.21 9.80 20.95
CA GLN A 560 -46.87 9.37 20.59
C GLN A 560 -46.09 10.54 19.98
N ALA A 561 -44.85 10.72 20.42
CA ALA A 561 -43.87 11.61 19.81
C ALA A 561 -42.82 10.77 19.07
N SER A 562 -42.42 11.20 17.88
CA SER A 562 -41.44 10.48 17.05
C SER A 562 -40.30 11.42 16.66
N TRP A 563 -39.09 10.86 16.68
CA TRP A 563 -37.87 11.46 16.16
C TRP A 563 -37.28 10.51 15.13
N ALA A 564 -36.70 11.09 14.10
CA ALA A 564 -35.77 10.40 13.23
C ALA A 564 -34.38 10.97 13.50
N ASP A 565 -33.42 10.08 13.71
CA ASP A 565 -32.03 10.42 13.46
C ASP A 565 -31.66 9.76 12.14
N PRO A 566 -31.79 10.48 11.00
CA PRO A 566 -31.30 9.99 9.74
C PRO A 566 -29.84 9.62 9.95
N ALA A 567 -28.98 10.54 10.39
CA ALA A 567 -27.53 10.35 10.53
C ALA A 567 -27.02 9.15 11.36
N TYR A 568 -27.86 8.34 12.03
CA TYR A 568 -27.45 7.04 12.62
C TYR A 568 -28.52 5.95 12.45
N SER A 569 -29.42 6.14 11.48
CA SER A 569 -30.55 5.29 11.11
C SER A 569 -31.40 4.84 12.32
N LYS A 570 -31.69 5.76 13.24
CA LYS A 570 -32.52 5.50 14.43
C LYS A 570 -33.90 6.14 14.27
N TYR A 571 -34.94 5.33 14.33
CA TYR A 571 -36.30 5.81 14.48
C TYR A 571 -36.73 5.64 15.92
N ILE A 572 -36.91 6.76 16.63
CA ILE A 572 -37.21 6.77 18.06
C ILE A 572 -38.65 7.21 18.23
N THR A 573 -39.39 6.44 19.01
CA THR A 573 -40.77 6.78 19.36
C THR A 573 -40.93 6.73 20.85
N LEU A 574 -41.43 7.82 21.42
CA LEU A 574 -41.87 7.91 22.80
C LEU A 574 -43.40 7.77 22.79
N SER A 575 -43.90 6.71 23.41
CA SER A 575 -45.33 6.45 23.57
C SER A 575 -45.64 5.96 24.98
N SER A 576 -46.89 5.56 25.21
CA SER A 576 -47.29 4.90 26.45
C SER A 576 -48.22 3.73 26.16
N ASP A 577 -48.04 2.64 26.89
CA ASP A 577 -48.90 1.46 26.84
C ASP A 577 -49.42 1.10 28.25
N GLU A 578 -49.94 -0.11 28.42
CA GLU A 578 -50.48 -0.58 29.72
C GLU A 578 -49.41 -0.66 30.82
N GLU A 579 -48.12 -0.71 30.45
CA GLU A 579 -46.97 -0.85 31.35
C GLU A 579 -46.29 0.50 31.66
N GLY A 580 -46.76 1.60 31.05
CA GLY A 580 -46.25 2.95 31.29
C GLY A 580 -45.53 3.52 30.07
N CYS A 581 -44.45 4.26 30.31
CA CYS A 581 -43.63 4.89 29.28
C CYS A 581 -42.90 3.83 28.44
N LEU A 582 -43.00 3.94 27.12
CA LEU A 582 -42.29 3.09 26.17
C LEU A 582 -41.49 3.98 25.21
N VAL A 583 -40.18 3.80 25.19
CA VAL A 583 -39.36 4.28 24.08
C VAL A 583 -39.07 3.09 23.17
N SER A 584 -39.52 3.14 21.92
CA SER A 584 -39.10 2.14 20.93
C SER A 584 -38.08 2.76 20.00
N VAL A 585 -36.96 2.05 19.83
CA VAL A 585 -35.94 2.35 18.83
C VAL A 585 -36.01 1.25 17.77
N GLY A 586 -36.23 1.66 16.53
CA GLY A 586 -36.18 0.79 15.36
C GLY A 586 -35.24 1.35 14.31
N ASN A 587 -35.00 0.56 13.27
CA ASN A 587 -34.26 1.03 12.11
C ASN A 587 -35.05 2.15 11.40
N TYR A 588 -34.45 3.33 11.28
CA TYR A 588 -34.94 4.38 10.39
C TYR A 588 -34.53 4.05 8.95
N SER A 589 -35.34 3.20 8.31
CA SER A 589 -35.25 2.96 6.87
C SER A 589 -36.47 3.56 6.20
N LEU A 590 -36.34 4.81 5.74
CA LEU A 590 -37.20 5.32 4.67
C LEU A 590 -36.67 4.70 3.36
N GLY A 591 -36.94 3.41 3.17
CA GLY A 591 -36.11 2.54 2.34
C GLY A 591 -35.61 3.18 1.05
N ILE A 592 -34.28 3.24 0.85
CA ILE A 592 -33.53 3.56 -0.38
C ILE A 592 -34.12 4.70 -1.27
N THR A 593 -34.89 5.65 -0.73
CA THR A 593 -35.66 6.61 -1.56
C THR A 593 -35.54 8.07 -1.14
N ASN A 594 -34.74 8.40 -0.12
CA ASN A 594 -34.41 9.79 0.21
C ASN A 594 -33.29 10.32 -0.68
N VAL A 595 -33.55 10.39 -1.99
CA VAL A 595 -32.70 11.13 -2.91
C VAL A 595 -32.81 12.62 -2.58
N LEU A 596 -31.76 13.18 -2.00
CA LEU A 596 -31.61 14.59 -1.63
C LEU A 596 -31.53 15.47 -2.89
N ALA A 597 -30.78 15.00 -3.89
CA ALA A 597 -30.65 15.65 -5.18
C ALA A 597 -30.39 14.60 -6.28
N SER A 598 -30.92 14.85 -7.48
CA SER A 598 -30.71 14.04 -8.68
C SER A 598 -30.19 14.89 -9.82
N TYR A 599 -29.12 14.44 -10.45
CA TYR A 599 -28.43 15.13 -11.53
C TYR A 599 -28.34 14.23 -12.76
N PRO A 600 -28.90 14.64 -13.92
CA PRO A 600 -28.73 13.87 -15.15
C PRO A 600 -27.28 13.94 -15.62
N VAL A 601 -26.75 12.81 -16.05
CA VAL A 601 -25.39 12.66 -16.57
C VAL A 601 -25.46 12.46 -18.08
N SER A 602 -24.68 13.24 -18.82
CA SER A 602 -24.61 13.16 -20.28
C SER A 602 -23.16 13.26 -20.76
N GLY A 603 -22.72 12.30 -21.59
CA GLY A 603 -21.33 12.20 -22.01
C GLY A 603 -20.36 12.03 -20.83
N GLY A 604 -20.81 11.36 -19.76
CA GLY A 604 -20.04 11.18 -18.52
C GLY A 604 -19.95 12.42 -17.63
N GLN A 605 -20.73 13.48 -17.86
CA GLN A 605 -20.67 14.75 -17.11
C GLN A 605 -22.03 15.14 -16.52
N ALA A 606 -22.04 15.59 -15.25
CA ALA A 606 -23.22 16.11 -14.56
C ALA A 606 -23.20 17.65 -14.49
N GLY A 607 -24.34 18.29 -14.76
CA GLY A 607 -24.49 19.74 -14.65
C GLY A 607 -24.89 20.19 -13.24
N ILE A 608 -23.93 20.27 -12.31
CA ILE A 608 -24.20 20.57 -10.90
C ILE A 608 -23.83 22.03 -10.56
N SER A 609 -24.80 22.78 -10.04
CA SER A 609 -24.62 24.19 -9.66
C SER A 609 -24.26 24.40 -8.19
N ASP A 610 -24.64 23.46 -7.31
CA ASP A 610 -24.30 23.53 -5.88
C ASP A 610 -22.83 23.11 -5.67
N PRO A 611 -21.99 23.93 -5.00
CA PRO A 611 -20.58 23.60 -4.80
C PRO A 611 -20.33 22.36 -3.94
N GLU A 612 -21.20 22.05 -2.98
CA GLU A 612 -21.05 20.90 -2.08
C GLU A 612 -21.36 19.60 -2.83
N ASP A 613 -22.48 19.58 -3.56
CA ASP A 613 -22.87 18.45 -4.41
C ASP A 613 -21.86 18.21 -5.53
N ARG A 614 -21.31 19.30 -6.08
CA ARG A 614 -20.28 19.24 -7.12
C ARG A 614 -18.98 18.63 -6.59
N ALA A 615 -18.63 18.86 -5.32
CA ALA A 615 -17.44 18.27 -4.73
C ALA A 615 -17.54 16.73 -4.67
N VAL A 616 -18.73 16.19 -4.38
CA VAL A 616 -18.97 14.73 -4.37
C VAL A 616 -18.90 14.15 -5.79
N TRP A 617 -19.46 14.86 -6.78
CA TRP A 617 -19.34 14.47 -8.19
C TRP A 617 -17.90 14.53 -8.71
N ASP A 618 -17.17 15.60 -8.38
CA ASP A 618 -15.77 15.77 -8.78
C ASP A 618 -14.91 14.68 -8.12
N PHE A 619 -15.26 14.22 -6.90
CA PHE A 619 -14.61 13.09 -6.26
C PHE A 619 -14.86 11.77 -7.00
N LEU A 620 -16.11 11.46 -7.36
CA LEU A 620 -16.40 10.30 -8.23
C LEU A 620 -15.63 10.38 -9.55
N CYS A 621 -15.52 11.57 -10.15
CA CYS A 621 -14.75 11.79 -11.38
C CYS A 621 -13.24 11.64 -11.21
N SER A 622 -12.71 11.77 -10.00
CA SER A 622 -11.30 11.49 -9.69
C SER A 622 -10.99 10.01 -9.54
N ILE A 623 -12.03 9.18 -9.38
CA ILE A 623 -11.92 7.72 -9.29
C ILE A 623 -12.20 7.09 -10.66
N LEU A 624 -13.28 7.50 -11.32
CA LEU A 624 -13.76 6.87 -12.55
C LEU A 624 -13.38 7.67 -13.80
N PRO A 625 -12.65 7.07 -14.77
CA PRO A 625 -12.29 7.74 -16.01
C PRO A 625 -13.54 8.10 -16.83
N LEU A 626 -13.38 8.99 -17.80
CA LEU A 626 -14.50 9.51 -18.60
C LEU A 626 -15.29 8.39 -19.29
N GLU A 627 -14.58 7.37 -19.81
CA GLU A 627 -15.14 6.20 -20.47
C GLU A 627 -16.03 5.40 -19.51
N ALA A 628 -15.60 5.23 -18.25
CA ALA A 628 -16.33 4.50 -17.23
C ALA A 628 -17.66 5.20 -16.86
N ARG A 629 -17.65 6.53 -16.83
CA ARG A 629 -18.84 7.35 -16.47
C ARG A 629 -19.91 7.40 -17.56
N GLN A 630 -19.65 6.91 -18.77
CA GLN A 630 -20.62 7.01 -19.88
C GLN A 630 -21.91 6.21 -19.66
N LYS A 631 -21.86 5.15 -18.83
CA LYS A 631 -23.03 4.32 -18.46
C LYS A 631 -23.85 4.88 -17.31
N ILE A 632 -23.32 5.87 -16.60
CA ILE A 632 -24.05 6.58 -15.55
C ILE A 632 -24.97 7.57 -16.26
N ALA A 633 -26.28 7.39 -16.11
CA ALA A 633 -27.30 8.28 -16.67
C ALA A 633 -27.82 9.27 -15.62
N GLU A 634 -27.72 8.90 -14.35
CA GLU A 634 -28.18 9.71 -13.23
C GLU A 634 -27.20 9.60 -12.06
N PHE A 635 -26.81 10.75 -11.50
CA PHE A 635 -26.06 10.86 -10.27
C PHE A 635 -26.98 11.36 -9.17
N ASN A 636 -27.12 10.60 -8.11
CA ASN A 636 -27.99 10.92 -6.99
C ASN A 636 -27.15 11.16 -5.74
N LEU A 637 -27.49 12.21 -5.01
CA LEU A 637 -27.12 12.33 -3.61
C LEU A 637 -28.30 11.82 -2.82
N PHE A 638 -28.08 10.84 -1.97
CA PHE A 638 -29.11 10.33 -1.09
C PHE A 638 -28.61 10.40 0.35
N THR A 639 -29.48 10.00 1.28
CA THR A 639 -29.00 9.57 2.58
C THR A 639 -29.87 8.47 3.14
N ASP A 640 -29.26 7.41 3.64
CA ASP A 640 -29.93 6.44 4.53
C ASP A 640 -29.76 6.81 6.00
N GLY A 641 -28.81 7.71 6.27
CA GLY A 641 -28.37 8.00 7.60
C GLY A 641 -26.89 7.88 7.85
N ALA A 642 -26.52 7.24 8.97
CA ALA A 642 -25.25 6.51 9.07
C ALA A 642 -25.58 5.03 9.26
N SER A 643 -26.39 4.51 8.34
CA SER A 643 -26.23 3.12 7.96
C SER A 643 -24.99 3.07 7.05
N ASN A 644 -24.38 1.90 6.87
CA ASN A 644 -23.10 1.80 6.16
C ASN A 644 -23.22 1.88 4.62
N ILE A 645 -24.37 2.29 4.06
CA ILE A 645 -24.53 2.35 2.60
C ILE A 645 -23.94 3.66 2.08
N LEU A 646 -22.63 3.66 1.88
CA LEU A 646 -21.91 4.82 1.37
C LEU A 646 -22.28 5.17 -0.08
N ALA A 647 -22.62 4.15 -0.86
CA ALA A 647 -23.18 4.30 -2.19
C ALA A 647 -24.03 3.08 -2.54
N TYR A 648 -24.91 3.23 -3.51
CA TYR A 648 -25.55 2.10 -4.20
C TYR A 648 -25.75 2.43 -5.68
N THR A 649 -25.82 1.41 -6.52
CA THR A 649 -26.18 1.55 -7.93
C THR A 649 -27.47 0.82 -8.27
N SER A 650 -28.13 1.23 -9.34
CA SER A 650 -29.30 0.53 -9.88
C SER A 650 -29.50 0.82 -11.37
N PRO A 651 -29.98 -0.15 -12.17
CA PRO A 651 -30.45 0.12 -13.53
C PRO A 651 -31.61 1.12 -13.52
N VAL A 652 -31.65 2.02 -14.50
CA VAL A 652 -32.74 3.00 -14.64
C VAL A 652 -34.05 2.28 -14.95
N LYS A 653 -35.14 2.66 -14.27
CA LYS A 653 -36.49 2.12 -14.51
C LYS A 653 -37.40 3.14 -15.18
N GLU A 654 -38.04 2.73 -16.28
CA GLU A 654 -39.09 3.49 -16.95
C GLU A 654 -40.42 2.73 -16.88
N GLY A 655 -41.22 3.04 -15.85
CA GLY A 655 -42.43 2.28 -15.54
C GLY A 655 -42.10 0.88 -15.00
N ASP A 656 -42.65 -0.17 -15.62
CA ASP A 656 -42.37 -1.57 -15.26
C ASP A 656 -41.17 -2.17 -16.01
N VAL A 657 -40.47 -1.35 -16.82
CA VAL A 657 -39.35 -1.80 -17.66
C VAL A 657 -38.03 -1.38 -17.00
N THR A 658 -37.14 -2.35 -16.80
CA THR A 658 -35.77 -2.13 -16.32
C THR A 658 -34.83 -2.00 -17.53
N ASP A 659 -34.08 -0.90 -17.59
CA ASP A 659 -33.11 -0.58 -18.64
C ASP A 659 -31.69 -0.77 -18.08
N ASN A 660 -31.09 -1.93 -18.32
CA ASN A 660 -29.72 -2.23 -17.91
C ASN A 660 -28.64 -1.69 -18.89
N THR A 661 -29.00 -0.79 -19.81
CA THR A 661 -28.03 -0.02 -20.60
C THR A 661 -27.64 1.30 -19.94
N ARG A 662 -28.34 1.68 -18.86
CA ARG A 662 -28.17 2.94 -18.13
C ARG A 662 -28.32 2.70 -16.63
N PHE A 663 -27.42 3.27 -15.84
CA PHE A 663 -27.43 3.12 -14.39
C PHE A 663 -27.55 4.46 -13.68
N SER A 664 -28.18 4.45 -12.51
CA SER A 664 -28.05 5.52 -11.52
C SER A 664 -27.01 5.12 -10.49
N ILE A 665 -26.10 6.02 -10.14
CA ILE A 665 -25.24 5.86 -8.97
C ILE A 665 -25.66 6.86 -7.90
N SER A 666 -25.87 6.37 -6.70
CA SER A 666 -26.32 7.16 -5.55
C SER A 666 -25.23 7.15 -4.49
N ILE A 667 -24.77 8.31 -4.04
CA ILE A 667 -23.77 8.45 -2.98
C ILE A 667 -24.43 9.08 -1.74
N ASP A 668 -24.16 8.54 -0.55
CA ASP A 668 -24.64 9.14 0.69
C ASP A 668 -23.79 10.36 1.04
N TYR A 669 -24.40 11.55 0.98
CA TYR A 669 -23.71 12.82 1.25
C TYR A 669 -23.25 12.95 2.72
N TYR A 670 -24.04 12.44 3.67
CA TYR A 670 -23.82 12.65 5.10
C TYR A 670 -22.80 11.67 5.70
N ASP A 671 -22.45 10.61 5.00
CA ASP A 671 -21.34 9.75 5.38
C ASP A 671 -19.98 10.20 4.81
N VAL A 672 -19.97 11.20 3.92
CA VAL A 672 -18.74 11.82 3.37
C VAL A 672 -18.17 12.87 4.33
N TYR A 673 -18.99 13.45 5.20
CA TYR A 673 -18.62 14.54 6.12
C TYR A 673 -19.13 14.25 7.53
N ASP A 674 -18.38 14.63 8.55
CA ASP A 674 -18.86 14.55 9.92
C ASP A 674 -19.86 15.67 10.25
N GLU A 675 -20.40 15.65 11.47
CA GLU A 675 -21.36 16.64 11.96
C GLU A 675 -20.81 18.08 12.05
N ASN A 676 -19.50 18.26 11.87
CA ASN A 676 -18.82 19.55 11.85
C ASN A 676 -18.50 20.03 10.42
N GLY A 677 -18.84 19.24 9.39
CA GLY A 677 -18.48 19.51 7.99
C GLY A 677 -17.03 19.19 7.67
N GLU A 678 -16.33 18.44 8.53
CA GLU A 678 -15.00 17.91 8.26
C GLU A 678 -15.09 16.58 7.49
N LYS A 679 -14.08 16.27 6.70
CA LYS A 679 -14.09 15.08 5.83
C LYS A 679 -13.98 13.81 6.66
N ARG A 680 -14.96 12.90 6.58
CA ARG A 680 -14.83 11.51 7.06
C ARG A 680 -14.04 10.69 6.04
N ASP A 681 -13.37 9.62 6.48
CA ASP A 681 -12.41 8.82 5.71
C ASP A 681 -12.82 8.52 4.24
N TRP A 682 -12.08 9.10 3.28
CA TRP A 682 -12.35 9.01 1.84
C TRP A 682 -11.97 7.63 1.25
N SER A 683 -11.25 6.80 1.99
CA SER A 683 -10.82 5.47 1.53
C SER A 683 -11.99 4.49 1.42
N LYS A 684 -12.87 4.44 2.44
CA LYS A 684 -14.07 3.59 2.47
C LYS A 684 -15.04 3.96 1.36
N LEU A 685 -15.25 5.25 1.12
CA LEU A 685 -16.09 5.74 0.01
C LEU A 685 -15.47 5.41 -1.36
N THR A 686 -14.15 5.49 -1.50
CA THR A 686 -13.46 5.07 -2.74
C THR A 686 -13.70 3.59 -3.02
N TYR A 687 -13.53 2.74 -2.01
CA TYR A 687 -13.81 1.30 -2.11
C TYR A 687 -15.26 1.04 -2.52
N THR A 688 -16.22 1.68 -1.86
CA THR A 688 -17.65 1.49 -2.17
C THR A 688 -17.99 2.02 -3.56
N ILE A 689 -17.45 3.16 -4.01
CA ILE A 689 -17.66 3.64 -5.39
C ILE A 689 -17.14 2.63 -6.42
N LEU A 690 -15.99 2.01 -6.15
CA LEU A 690 -15.45 0.96 -7.02
C LEU A 690 -16.30 -0.32 -6.99
N HIS A 691 -16.78 -0.72 -5.81
CA HIS A 691 -17.72 -1.83 -5.65
C HIS A 691 -19.01 -1.58 -6.46
N GLU A 692 -19.65 -0.42 -6.28
CA GLU A 692 -20.86 -0.05 -7.03
C GLU A 692 -20.62 0.08 -8.53
N TYR A 693 -19.44 0.56 -8.94
CA TYR A 693 -19.08 0.56 -10.34
C TYR A 693 -18.86 -0.87 -10.89
N GLY A 694 -18.40 -1.80 -10.05
CA GLY A 694 -18.37 -3.23 -10.36
C GLY A 694 -19.74 -3.74 -10.78
N HIS A 695 -20.81 -3.36 -10.07
CA HIS A 695 -22.20 -3.66 -10.47
C HIS A 695 -22.56 -3.00 -11.81
N VAL A 696 -22.23 -1.73 -12.03
CA VAL A 696 -22.48 -1.05 -13.33
C VAL A 696 -21.80 -1.78 -14.50
N LEU A 697 -20.57 -2.25 -14.29
CA LEU A 697 -19.78 -2.96 -15.30
C LEU A 697 -20.28 -4.39 -15.52
N LEU A 698 -20.68 -5.07 -14.44
CA LEU A 698 -20.91 -6.52 -14.44
C LEU A 698 -22.39 -6.90 -14.51
N GLU A 699 -23.32 -5.94 -14.49
CA GLU A 699 -24.78 -6.15 -14.63
C GLU A 699 -25.35 -5.59 -15.94
N ASP A 700 -24.50 -5.05 -16.80
CA ASP A 700 -24.92 -4.34 -18.01
C ASP A 700 -25.46 -5.27 -19.12
N GLU A 701 -25.90 -4.68 -20.22
CA GLU A 701 -26.46 -5.40 -21.38
C GLU A 701 -25.48 -6.35 -22.09
N THR A 702 -24.19 -6.25 -21.83
CA THR A 702 -23.15 -7.17 -22.33
C THR A 702 -23.00 -8.40 -21.45
N GLN A 703 -23.38 -8.30 -20.17
CA GLN A 703 -23.31 -9.37 -19.17
C GLN A 703 -24.67 -10.04 -18.92
N ILE A 704 -25.78 -9.28 -19.07
CA ILE A 704 -27.14 -9.70 -18.73
C ILE A 704 -28.13 -9.50 -19.89
N ASP A 705 -28.86 -10.55 -20.24
CA ASP A 705 -30.03 -10.54 -21.13
C ASP A 705 -31.32 -10.73 -20.29
N LEU A 706 -31.94 -9.61 -19.92
CA LEU A 706 -33.18 -9.58 -19.13
C LEU A 706 -34.38 -10.23 -19.84
N SER A 707 -34.28 -10.63 -21.12
CA SER A 707 -35.32 -11.40 -21.78
C SER A 707 -35.33 -12.89 -21.43
N ARG A 708 -34.28 -13.39 -20.75
CA ARG A 708 -34.06 -14.83 -20.50
C ARG A 708 -34.20 -15.28 -19.05
N GLY A 709 -34.26 -14.37 -18.09
CA GLY A 709 -34.38 -14.68 -16.67
C GLY A 709 -35.29 -13.73 -15.90
N ALA A 710 -35.43 -13.95 -14.60
CA ALA A 710 -36.30 -13.15 -13.73
C ALA A 710 -35.71 -11.78 -13.33
N GLY A 711 -34.42 -11.56 -13.53
CA GLY A 711 -33.72 -10.32 -13.20
C GLY A 711 -32.19 -10.43 -13.42
N THR A 712 -31.44 -9.40 -13.02
CA THR A 712 -29.97 -9.35 -13.17
C THR A 712 -29.22 -10.37 -12.31
N HIS A 713 -29.87 -10.91 -11.27
CA HIS A 713 -29.28 -11.90 -10.36
C HIS A 713 -29.59 -13.35 -10.76
N ASP A 714 -30.47 -13.57 -11.74
CA ASP A 714 -30.83 -14.91 -12.21
C ASP A 714 -29.74 -15.43 -13.15
N PRO A 715 -29.04 -16.54 -12.85
CA PRO A 715 -28.03 -17.11 -13.73
C PRO A 715 -28.56 -17.45 -15.14
N ALA A 716 -29.87 -17.66 -15.30
CA ALA A 716 -30.50 -17.87 -16.61
C ALA A 716 -30.47 -16.62 -17.50
N ALA A 717 -30.33 -15.42 -16.91
CA ALA A 717 -30.19 -14.16 -17.63
C ALA A 717 -28.73 -13.87 -18.05
N PHE A 718 -27.74 -14.62 -17.57
CA PHE A 718 -26.33 -14.32 -17.84
C PHE A 718 -25.99 -14.64 -19.29
N VAL A 719 -25.34 -13.69 -19.97
CA VAL A 719 -24.95 -13.84 -21.38
C VAL A 719 -23.83 -14.87 -21.49
N GLU A 720 -24.01 -15.88 -22.33
CA GLU A 720 -23.03 -16.95 -22.51
C GLU A 720 -21.68 -16.41 -23.01
N GLY A 721 -20.59 -16.80 -22.36
CA GLY A 721 -19.23 -16.33 -22.67
C GLY A 721 -18.88 -14.95 -22.11
N SER A 722 -19.81 -14.28 -21.43
CA SER A 722 -19.54 -13.02 -20.72
C SER A 722 -18.61 -13.24 -19.51
N PHE A 723 -17.94 -12.17 -19.07
CA PHE A 723 -17.07 -12.21 -17.90
C PHE A 723 -17.83 -12.67 -16.65
N ARG A 724 -19.03 -12.12 -16.43
CA ARG A 724 -19.94 -12.50 -15.34
C ARG A 724 -20.29 -13.99 -15.37
N LYS A 725 -20.66 -14.53 -16.54
CA LYS A 725 -21.00 -15.95 -16.67
C LYS A 725 -19.81 -16.87 -16.38
N ASN A 726 -18.62 -16.51 -16.88
CA ASN A 726 -17.41 -17.28 -16.66
C ASN A 726 -16.99 -17.26 -15.19
N PHE A 727 -17.10 -16.11 -14.51
CA PHE A 727 -16.85 -16.00 -13.07
C PHE A 727 -17.85 -16.84 -12.26
N TYR A 728 -19.14 -16.78 -12.61
CA TYR A 728 -20.17 -17.61 -11.97
C TYR A 728 -19.88 -19.11 -12.10
N ASP A 729 -19.55 -19.56 -13.31
CA ASP A 729 -19.27 -20.97 -13.56
C ASP A 729 -18.04 -21.46 -12.80
N ALA A 730 -16.99 -20.63 -12.76
CA ALA A 730 -15.72 -20.95 -12.09
C ALA A 730 -15.86 -21.01 -10.56
N PHE A 731 -16.59 -20.07 -9.95
CA PHE A 731 -16.52 -19.86 -8.50
C PHE A 731 -17.85 -20.08 -7.75
N TRP A 732 -19.00 -19.98 -8.41
CA TRP A 732 -20.32 -19.91 -7.76
C TRP A 732 -21.35 -20.96 -8.16
N SER A 733 -21.17 -21.66 -9.29
CA SER A 733 -22.14 -22.62 -9.82
C SER A 733 -22.56 -23.74 -8.85
N GLY A 734 -21.77 -24.00 -7.80
CA GLY A 734 -22.05 -24.97 -6.75
C GLY A 734 -22.57 -24.42 -5.42
N LEU A 735 -22.71 -23.10 -5.25
CA LEU A 735 -22.95 -22.44 -3.95
C LEU A 735 -24.43 -22.04 -3.72
N GLY A 736 -25.27 -22.04 -4.76
CA GLY A 736 -26.66 -21.60 -4.65
C GLY A 736 -26.79 -20.08 -4.59
N ASP A 737 -27.89 -19.57 -4.02
CA ASP A 737 -28.19 -18.14 -4.01
C ASP A 737 -27.34 -17.33 -3.01
N THR A 738 -26.80 -17.97 -1.97
CA THR A 738 -25.99 -17.34 -0.91
C THR A 738 -24.76 -18.17 -0.59
N GLY A 739 -23.61 -17.53 -0.38
CA GLY A 739 -22.35 -18.16 0.04
C GLY A 739 -22.08 -18.13 1.55
N VAL A 740 -22.96 -17.53 2.36
CA VAL A 740 -22.72 -17.30 3.81
C VAL A 740 -22.32 -18.57 4.55
N GLY A 741 -23.02 -19.68 4.32
CA GLY A 741 -22.67 -20.95 4.94
C GLY A 741 -21.35 -21.55 4.45
N ASP A 742 -20.92 -21.23 3.23
CA ASP A 742 -19.60 -21.62 2.71
C ASP A 742 -18.49 -20.74 3.26
N TYR A 743 -18.73 -19.43 3.44
CA TYR A 743 -17.76 -18.52 4.06
C TYR A 743 -17.36 -18.98 5.46
N GLU A 744 -18.32 -19.38 6.29
CA GLU A 744 -18.04 -19.90 7.63
C GLU A 744 -17.15 -21.16 7.60
N ALA A 745 -17.22 -21.95 6.51
CA ALA A 745 -16.41 -23.16 6.34
C ALA A 745 -15.08 -22.91 5.58
N ASN A 746 -15.05 -21.93 4.67
CA ASN A 746 -13.99 -21.66 3.71
C ASN A 746 -13.81 -20.13 3.52
N PRO A 747 -13.42 -19.38 4.56
CA PRO A 747 -13.42 -17.92 4.52
C PRO A 747 -12.46 -17.36 3.45
N THR A 748 -11.34 -18.05 3.19
CA THR A 748 -10.37 -17.69 2.15
C THR A 748 -10.87 -17.91 0.71
N ARG A 749 -12.13 -18.34 0.53
CA ARG A 749 -12.80 -18.34 -0.78
C ARG A 749 -13.23 -16.93 -1.20
N TYR A 750 -13.46 -16.04 -0.26
CA TYR A 750 -14.02 -14.72 -0.52
C TYR A 750 -13.01 -13.64 -0.14
N VAL A 751 -13.02 -12.53 -0.89
CA VAL A 751 -12.16 -11.37 -0.57
C VAL A 751 -12.67 -10.62 0.66
N SER A 752 -13.95 -10.78 1.01
CA SER A 752 -14.56 -10.30 2.25
C SER A 752 -15.74 -11.19 2.67
N ARG A 753 -16.18 -11.06 3.93
CA ARG A 753 -17.43 -11.67 4.40
C ARG A 753 -18.66 -11.12 3.69
N TYR A 754 -18.65 -9.84 3.30
CA TYR A 754 -19.77 -9.19 2.64
C TYR A 754 -20.05 -9.80 1.27
N GLY A 755 -19.00 -10.04 0.48
CA GLY A 755 -19.11 -10.71 -0.82
C GLY A 755 -19.78 -12.08 -0.74
N ALA A 756 -19.64 -12.81 0.37
CA ALA A 756 -20.28 -14.11 0.54
C ALA A 756 -21.81 -14.06 0.63
N ASN A 757 -22.43 -12.90 0.83
CA ASN A 757 -23.89 -12.78 0.90
C ASN A 757 -24.55 -13.23 -0.41
N TYR A 758 -24.04 -12.75 -1.56
CA TYR A 758 -24.58 -13.07 -2.88
C TYR A 758 -23.52 -13.01 -3.96
N PHE A 759 -23.74 -13.74 -5.06
CA PHE A 759 -22.83 -13.76 -6.21
C PHE A 759 -22.47 -12.36 -6.77
N HIS A 760 -23.47 -11.49 -6.90
CA HIS A 760 -23.25 -10.15 -7.46
C HIS A 760 -22.40 -9.29 -6.52
N GLU A 761 -22.55 -9.46 -5.21
CA GLU A 761 -21.69 -8.79 -4.23
C GLU A 761 -20.26 -9.32 -4.29
N ASP A 762 -20.03 -10.64 -4.33
CA ASP A 762 -18.68 -11.21 -4.42
C ASP A 762 -17.90 -10.74 -5.65
N ILE A 763 -18.55 -10.70 -6.82
CA ILE A 763 -17.87 -10.28 -8.05
C ILE A 763 -17.58 -8.77 -8.07
N ALA A 764 -18.46 -7.94 -7.50
CA ALA A 764 -18.27 -6.51 -7.33
C ALA A 764 -17.15 -6.19 -6.30
N ASP A 765 -17.13 -6.93 -5.19
CA ASP A 765 -16.11 -6.80 -4.15
C ASP A 765 -14.73 -7.24 -4.65
N THR A 766 -14.68 -8.34 -5.41
CA THR A 766 -13.46 -8.79 -6.08
C THR A 766 -12.95 -7.75 -7.06
N PHE A 767 -13.83 -7.05 -7.80
CA PHE A 767 -13.43 -5.97 -8.69
C PHE A 767 -12.81 -4.79 -7.91
N ALA A 768 -13.42 -4.36 -6.82
CA ALA A 768 -12.89 -3.27 -5.99
C ALA A 768 -11.48 -3.60 -5.46
N VAL A 769 -11.30 -4.81 -4.91
CA VAL A 769 -10.00 -5.30 -4.43
C VAL A 769 -8.99 -5.45 -5.56
N PHE A 770 -9.41 -5.89 -6.76
CA PHE A 770 -8.53 -5.98 -7.93
C PHE A 770 -8.02 -4.61 -8.41
N VAL A 771 -8.87 -3.57 -8.39
CA VAL A 771 -8.48 -2.22 -8.80
C VAL A 771 -7.46 -1.63 -7.83
N LEU A 772 -7.70 -1.79 -6.53
CA LEU A 772 -6.89 -1.18 -5.46
C LEU A 772 -5.62 -1.98 -5.17
N GLY A 773 -5.71 -3.31 -5.16
CA GLY A 773 -4.63 -4.23 -4.81
C GLY A 773 -3.69 -4.58 -5.97
N ASP A 774 -2.56 -5.20 -5.61
CA ASP A 774 -1.61 -5.76 -6.56
C ASP A 774 -1.95 -7.22 -6.94
N VAL A 775 -1.14 -7.83 -7.80
CA VAL A 775 -1.33 -9.23 -8.20
C VAL A 775 -1.11 -10.13 -6.98
N PRO A 776 -2.10 -10.91 -6.53
CA PRO A 776 -1.93 -11.74 -5.35
C PRO A 776 -0.94 -12.89 -5.61
N GLN A 777 -0.11 -13.17 -4.61
CA GLN A 777 0.97 -14.16 -4.68
C GLN A 777 0.61 -15.50 -4.02
N GLY A 778 -0.45 -15.56 -3.20
CA GLY A 778 -0.92 -16.78 -2.54
C GLY A 778 -1.84 -17.65 -3.40
N ASP A 779 -2.30 -18.76 -2.84
CA ASP A 779 -3.05 -19.82 -3.54
C ASP A 779 -4.49 -20.00 -3.04
N THR A 780 -5.05 -19.02 -2.33
CA THR A 780 -6.45 -19.08 -1.88
C THR A 780 -7.44 -18.87 -3.03
N VAL A 781 -8.68 -19.32 -2.87
CA VAL A 781 -9.72 -19.14 -3.92
C VAL A 781 -10.11 -17.66 -4.07
N ALA A 782 -10.01 -16.85 -3.00
CA ALA A 782 -10.15 -15.39 -3.10
C ALA A 782 -9.07 -14.78 -4.02
N GLU A 783 -7.82 -15.24 -3.90
CA GLU A 783 -6.72 -14.80 -4.75
C GLU A 783 -6.83 -15.36 -6.18
N GLU A 784 -7.40 -16.54 -6.38
CA GLU A 784 -7.76 -17.06 -7.70
C GLU A 784 -8.80 -16.17 -8.40
N LYS A 785 -9.83 -15.70 -7.67
CA LYS A 785 -10.81 -14.73 -8.19
C LYS A 785 -10.14 -13.42 -8.60
N LEU A 786 -9.20 -12.91 -7.81
CA LEU A 786 -8.42 -11.71 -8.17
C LEU A 786 -7.56 -11.96 -9.41
N ARG A 787 -6.88 -13.11 -9.51
CA ARG A 787 -6.14 -13.50 -10.73
C ARG A 787 -7.04 -13.64 -11.95
N PHE A 788 -8.30 -14.03 -11.76
CA PHE A 788 -9.29 -14.09 -12.84
C PHE A 788 -9.53 -12.70 -13.45
N PHE A 789 -9.63 -11.64 -12.64
CA PHE A 789 -9.68 -10.26 -13.13
C PHE A 789 -8.37 -9.83 -13.80
N TRP A 790 -7.22 -10.16 -13.22
CA TRP A 790 -5.90 -9.87 -13.80
C TRP A 790 -5.65 -10.54 -15.17
N ALA A 791 -6.30 -11.67 -15.43
CA ALA A 791 -6.19 -12.37 -16.71
C ALA A 791 -6.98 -11.69 -17.84
N ASP A 792 -7.88 -10.75 -17.52
CA ASP A 792 -8.69 -10.03 -18.52
C ASP A 792 -8.01 -8.70 -18.93
N PRO A 793 -7.63 -8.54 -20.22
CA PRO A 793 -6.98 -7.31 -20.71
C PRO A 793 -7.84 -6.05 -20.60
N ASN A 794 -9.17 -6.17 -20.66
CA ASN A 794 -10.06 -5.01 -20.53
C ASN A 794 -10.16 -4.57 -19.07
N MET A 795 -10.24 -5.52 -18.13
CA MET A 795 -10.22 -5.23 -16.69
C MET A 795 -8.90 -4.58 -16.27
N THR A 796 -7.76 -5.06 -16.78
CA THR A 796 -6.43 -4.48 -16.47
C THR A 796 -6.21 -3.10 -17.10
N ALA A 797 -6.75 -2.84 -18.30
CA ALA A 797 -6.74 -1.50 -18.90
C ALA A 797 -7.61 -0.52 -18.10
N LEU A 798 -8.83 -0.93 -17.72
CA LEU A 798 -9.73 -0.14 -16.89
C LEU A 798 -9.11 0.18 -15.52
N ARG A 799 -8.51 -0.83 -14.87
CA ARG A 799 -7.71 -0.65 -13.63
C ARG A 799 -6.63 0.40 -13.81
N SER A 800 -5.84 0.31 -14.89
CA SER A 800 -4.73 1.26 -15.13
C SER A 800 -5.24 2.70 -15.27
N ALA A 801 -6.36 2.89 -15.98
CA ALA A 801 -6.98 4.21 -16.13
C ALA A 801 -7.51 4.76 -14.79
N ILE A 802 -8.22 3.94 -14.02
CA ILE A 802 -8.71 4.32 -12.68
C ILE A 802 -7.53 4.69 -11.76
N ARG A 803 -6.45 3.90 -11.78
CA ARG A 803 -5.27 4.15 -10.95
C ARG A 803 -4.49 5.38 -11.36
N GLN A 804 -4.40 5.66 -12.66
CA GLN A 804 -3.83 6.90 -13.16
C GLN A 804 -4.62 8.13 -12.66
N ASP A 805 -5.96 8.08 -12.71
CA ASP A 805 -6.82 9.16 -12.24
C ASP A 805 -6.72 9.35 -10.71
N LEU A 806 -6.54 8.25 -9.96
CA LEU A 806 -6.21 8.25 -8.53
C LEU A 806 -4.79 8.76 -8.23
N GLY A 807 -3.97 9.05 -9.25
CA GLY A 807 -2.59 9.53 -9.09
C GLY A 807 -1.59 8.45 -8.68
N LEU A 808 -1.91 7.18 -8.95
CA LEU A 808 -1.07 6.02 -8.66
C LEU A 808 -0.05 5.70 -9.78
N ASP A 809 -0.14 6.37 -10.95
CA ASP A 809 0.80 6.28 -12.09
C ASP A 809 0.93 7.63 -12.85
N TRP A 810 2.11 8.01 -13.40
CA TRP A 810 2.37 9.35 -14.02
C TRP A 810 2.86 9.30 -15.51
N PRO A 811 2.41 10.18 -16.44
CA PRO A 811 2.86 10.21 -17.85
C PRO A 811 3.81 11.38 -18.25
N GLU A 812 4.60 11.20 -19.33
CA GLU A 812 5.50 12.21 -19.94
C GLU A 812 5.01 12.77 -21.31
N GLU A 813 5.27 14.07 -21.57
CA GLU A 813 4.78 14.92 -22.69
C GLU A 813 5.66 14.98 -23.97
N ALA A 814 5.05 15.44 -25.09
CA ALA A 814 5.61 15.59 -26.45
C ALA A 814 6.01 17.04 -26.86
N PRO A 815 6.82 17.26 -27.93
CA PRO A 815 6.55 18.39 -28.86
C PRO A 815 6.98 18.28 -30.36
N SER A 816 6.04 18.66 -31.26
CA SER A 816 6.09 19.64 -32.41
C SER A 816 7.06 19.60 -33.64
N ALA A 817 6.48 19.24 -34.82
CA ALA A 817 6.37 19.88 -36.17
C ALA A 817 7.56 20.43 -37.05
N GLY A 818 7.55 20.08 -38.36
CA GLY A 818 8.15 20.83 -39.50
C GLY A 818 8.21 20.05 -40.86
N PRO A 819 8.14 20.71 -42.05
CA PRO A 819 7.25 20.30 -43.16
C PRO A 819 7.87 19.61 -44.40
N ALA A 820 7.01 19.03 -45.25
CA ALA A 820 7.29 18.25 -46.47
C ALA A 820 7.09 19.03 -47.80
N PRO A 821 7.49 18.45 -48.96
CA PRO A 821 6.88 18.77 -50.26
C PRO A 821 6.33 17.54 -51.03
N GLU A 822 5.28 17.82 -51.81
CA GLU A 822 4.29 16.94 -52.47
C GLU A 822 4.75 16.15 -53.71
N GLN A 823 3.95 15.11 -54.07
CA GLN A 823 3.80 14.53 -55.42
C GLN A 823 2.37 13.92 -55.65
N PRO A 824 1.96 13.55 -56.90
CA PRO A 824 0.71 14.04 -57.54
C PRO A 824 -0.48 13.04 -57.72
N GLU A 825 -1.56 13.57 -58.30
CA GLU A 825 -2.97 13.12 -58.40
C GLU A 825 -3.31 11.89 -59.29
N THR A 826 -4.19 11.01 -58.76
CA THR A 826 -5.31 10.35 -59.48
C THR A 826 -6.50 10.17 -58.50
N GLY A 827 -7.75 10.31 -58.99
CA GLY A 827 -8.96 10.50 -58.17
C GLY A 827 -9.27 9.40 -57.13
N ALA A 828 -9.73 9.84 -55.96
CA ALA A 828 -9.84 9.08 -54.71
C ALA A 828 -11.15 8.28 -54.54
N PRO A 829 -11.13 7.01 -54.07
CA PRO A 829 -12.30 6.30 -53.55
C PRO A 829 -12.95 7.01 -52.34
N ALA A 830 -14.29 7.08 -52.31
CA ALA A 830 -15.03 7.62 -51.18
C ALA A 830 -15.17 6.61 -50.03
N VAL A 831 -15.06 7.09 -48.79
CA VAL A 831 -15.08 6.28 -47.57
C VAL A 831 -16.17 6.80 -46.62
N ALA A 832 -17.07 5.92 -46.20
CA ALA A 832 -18.26 6.28 -45.43
C ALA A 832 -18.10 6.17 -43.91
N SER A 833 -17.04 5.52 -43.42
CA SER A 833 -16.76 5.38 -41.97
C SER A 833 -15.26 5.25 -41.66
N LEU A 834 -14.88 5.46 -40.39
CA LEU A 834 -13.52 5.19 -39.93
C LEU A 834 -13.15 3.70 -39.98
N GLU A 835 -14.13 2.79 -39.91
CA GLU A 835 -13.88 1.35 -40.03
C GLU A 835 -13.53 0.95 -41.48
N GLU A 836 -14.22 1.50 -42.48
CA GLU A 836 -13.85 1.29 -43.89
C GLU A 836 -12.44 1.81 -44.19
N LEU A 837 -12.05 2.93 -43.57
CA LEU A 837 -10.70 3.45 -43.67
C LEU A 837 -9.68 2.50 -43.02
N ARG A 838 -10.01 1.94 -41.85
CA ARG A 838 -9.19 0.95 -41.15
C ARG A 838 -9.01 -0.32 -41.97
N GLU A 839 -10.06 -0.82 -42.61
CA GLU A 839 -10.02 -2.00 -43.50
C GLU A 839 -9.07 -1.76 -44.68
N GLU A 840 -9.17 -0.63 -45.36
CA GLU A 840 -8.31 -0.29 -46.51
C GLU A 840 -6.85 -0.08 -46.11
N LEU A 841 -6.61 0.59 -44.97
CA LEU A 841 -5.25 0.71 -44.42
C LEU A 841 -4.68 -0.67 -44.05
N THR A 842 -5.48 -1.54 -43.44
CA THR A 842 -5.07 -2.92 -43.10
C THR A 842 -4.73 -3.71 -44.35
N ARG A 843 -5.55 -3.63 -45.41
CA ARG A 843 -5.29 -4.27 -46.70
C ARG A 843 -3.99 -3.76 -47.32
N ALA A 844 -3.80 -2.45 -47.37
CA ALA A 844 -2.60 -1.83 -47.93
C ALA A 844 -1.34 -2.27 -47.17
N ILE A 845 -1.39 -2.31 -45.84
CA ILE A 845 -0.30 -2.79 -44.98
C ILE A 845 0.00 -4.27 -45.22
N ALA A 846 -1.02 -5.12 -45.25
CA ALA A 846 -0.86 -6.56 -45.51
C ALA A 846 -0.22 -6.84 -46.88
N ALA A 847 -0.54 -6.02 -47.89
CA ALA A 847 0.03 -6.11 -49.23
C ALA A 847 1.39 -5.38 -49.39
N ALA A 848 1.82 -4.60 -48.38
CA ALA A 848 2.96 -3.68 -48.44
C ALA A 848 2.86 -2.64 -49.59
N GLU A 849 1.67 -2.09 -49.81
CA GLU A 849 1.35 -1.13 -50.88
C GLU A 849 0.90 0.22 -50.31
N GLN A 850 1.07 1.32 -51.07
CA GLN A 850 0.50 2.61 -50.66
C GLN A 850 -1.04 2.57 -50.74
N PRO A 851 -1.76 3.08 -49.72
CA PRO A 851 -3.20 3.24 -49.81
C PRO A 851 -3.55 4.34 -50.83
N PRO A 852 -4.72 4.27 -51.48
CA PRO A 852 -5.18 5.34 -52.35
C PRO A 852 -5.48 6.61 -51.55
N ALA A 853 -5.60 7.76 -52.22
CA ALA A 853 -6.25 8.92 -51.61
C ALA A 853 -7.73 8.61 -51.35
N PHE A 854 -8.32 9.15 -50.29
CA PHE A 854 -9.70 8.86 -49.87
C PHE A 854 -10.57 10.12 -49.91
N ASP A 855 -11.76 10.04 -50.50
CA ASP A 855 -12.79 11.07 -50.37
C ASP A 855 -13.53 10.86 -49.05
N VAL A 856 -13.31 11.78 -48.11
CA VAL A 856 -13.82 11.73 -46.73
C VAL A 856 -14.90 12.79 -46.49
N SER A 857 -15.50 13.33 -47.55
CA SER A 857 -16.49 14.41 -47.49
C SER A 857 -17.74 14.07 -46.66
N VAL A 858 -18.02 12.78 -46.45
CA VAL A 858 -19.12 12.26 -45.65
C VAL A 858 -18.78 12.02 -44.17
N LEU A 859 -17.50 12.10 -43.77
CA LEU A 859 -17.07 11.97 -42.38
C LEU A 859 -17.18 13.32 -41.64
N GLY A 860 -17.74 13.29 -40.42
CA GLY A 860 -17.76 14.45 -39.51
C GLY A 860 -16.40 14.71 -38.85
N GLY A 861 -16.16 15.92 -38.34
CA GLY A 861 -14.95 16.24 -37.57
C GLY A 861 -13.67 16.35 -38.41
N GLN A 862 -13.72 17.04 -39.55
CA GLN A 862 -12.62 17.01 -40.53
C GLN A 862 -11.27 17.55 -40.04
N GLU A 863 -11.24 18.42 -39.02
CA GLU A 863 -9.98 18.95 -38.45
C GLU A 863 -9.24 17.90 -37.60
N GLU A 864 -9.92 16.88 -37.08
CA GLU A 864 -9.35 15.84 -36.21
C GLU A 864 -9.02 14.54 -36.98
N LEU A 865 -9.47 14.43 -38.24
CA LEU A 865 -9.29 13.24 -39.08
C LEU A 865 -7.83 12.77 -39.19
N PRO A 866 -6.83 13.62 -39.47
CA PRO A 866 -5.43 13.17 -39.53
C PRO A 866 -4.94 12.46 -38.26
N LEU A 867 -5.38 12.93 -37.08
CA LEU A 867 -5.04 12.32 -35.80
C LEU A 867 -5.80 10.99 -35.61
N ALA A 868 -7.10 10.97 -35.94
CA ALA A 868 -7.92 9.75 -35.88
C ALA A 868 -7.35 8.64 -36.80
N VAL A 869 -6.90 8.99 -38.00
CA VAL A 869 -6.28 8.06 -38.96
C VAL A 869 -4.95 7.52 -38.43
N LYS A 870 -4.15 8.38 -37.79
CA LYS A 870 -2.90 7.96 -37.14
C LYS A 870 -3.17 7.00 -35.98
N ASN A 871 -4.23 7.25 -35.20
CA ASN A 871 -4.67 6.34 -34.13
C ASN A 871 -5.16 5.00 -34.68
N LEU A 872 -5.91 5.00 -35.80
CA LEU A 872 -6.32 3.77 -36.49
C LEU A 872 -5.11 2.96 -36.96
N TYR A 873 -4.13 3.61 -37.59
CA TYR A 873 -2.88 2.98 -38.03
C TYR A 873 -2.14 2.30 -36.86
N TYR A 874 -1.98 3.00 -35.74
CA TYR A 874 -1.35 2.40 -34.55
C TYR A 874 -2.20 1.27 -33.96
N GLY A 875 -3.53 1.37 -34.02
CA GLY A 875 -4.45 0.30 -33.63
C GLY A 875 -4.36 -0.94 -34.52
N ILE A 876 -4.08 -0.78 -35.82
CA ILE A 876 -3.85 -1.90 -36.75
C ILE A 876 -2.54 -2.61 -36.40
N LEU A 877 -1.47 -1.85 -36.15
CA LEU A 877 -0.17 -2.43 -35.79
C LEU A 877 -0.17 -3.09 -34.41
N SER A 878 -0.86 -2.51 -33.43
CA SER A 878 -0.99 -3.12 -32.09
C SER A 878 -1.79 -4.42 -32.13
N GLY A 879 -2.82 -4.48 -32.98
CA GLY A 879 -3.64 -5.68 -33.20
C GLY A 879 -2.97 -6.78 -34.02
N ASN A 880 -1.90 -6.48 -34.78
CA ASN A 880 -1.17 -7.50 -35.54
C ASN A 880 0.32 -7.13 -35.73
N ARG A 881 1.17 -7.64 -34.83
CA ARG A 881 2.62 -7.38 -34.83
C ARG A 881 3.38 -7.91 -36.04
N THR A 882 2.77 -8.77 -36.88
CA THR A 882 3.41 -9.17 -38.14
C THR A 882 3.53 -8.01 -39.13
N TYR A 883 2.78 -6.92 -38.93
CA TYR A 883 2.77 -5.72 -39.75
C TYR A 883 3.79 -4.64 -39.33
N SER A 884 4.63 -4.89 -38.32
CA SER A 884 5.66 -3.95 -37.83
C SER A 884 6.67 -3.48 -38.90
N TYR A 885 6.71 -4.11 -40.08
CA TYR A 885 7.48 -3.62 -41.24
C TYR A 885 6.89 -2.35 -41.87
N ALA A 886 5.64 -2.00 -41.58
CA ALA A 886 5.05 -0.68 -41.87
C ALA A 886 5.35 0.24 -40.68
N TYR A 887 6.40 1.06 -40.79
CA TYR A 887 7.01 1.74 -39.64
C TYR A 887 6.60 3.20 -39.44
N ASP A 888 5.91 3.80 -40.41
CA ASP A 888 5.32 5.14 -40.29
C ASP A 888 4.04 5.26 -41.11
N LEU A 889 3.14 6.15 -40.68
CA LEU A 889 2.04 6.63 -41.50
C LEU A 889 1.91 8.14 -41.31
N ASN A 890 1.90 8.85 -42.44
CA ASN A 890 1.48 10.24 -42.49
C ASN A 890 0.08 10.32 -43.11
N ALA A 891 -0.79 11.14 -42.51
CA ALA A 891 -2.14 11.39 -42.99
C ALA A 891 -2.35 12.89 -43.13
N GLU A 892 -2.77 13.34 -44.31
CA GLU A 892 -3.00 14.75 -44.60
C GLU A 892 -4.31 14.95 -45.34
N LEU A 893 -5.14 15.89 -44.85
CA LEU A 893 -6.36 16.29 -45.55
C LEU A 893 -6.02 17.43 -46.52
N GLY A 894 -6.09 17.15 -47.82
CA GLY A 894 -5.78 18.11 -48.87
C GLY A 894 -6.87 19.18 -49.02
N ALA A 895 -6.49 20.32 -49.61
CA ALA A 895 -7.42 21.43 -49.92
C ALA A 895 -8.51 21.04 -50.94
N ASP A 896 -8.34 19.90 -51.62
CA ASP A 896 -9.31 19.27 -52.51
C ASP A 896 -10.31 18.36 -51.77
N GLY A 897 -10.24 18.28 -50.44
CA GLY A 897 -11.13 17.47 -49.60
C GLY A 897 -10.76 15.99 -49.55
N LEU A 898 -9.61 15.60 -50.10
CA LEU A 898 -9.15 14.23 -50.13
C LEU A 898 -8.12 13.97 -49.02
N LEU A 899 -8.35 12.92 -48.25
CA LEU A 899 -7.41 12.41 -47.25
C LEU A 899 -6.35 11.56 -47.95
N ARG A 900 -5.08 11.96 -47.85
CA ARG A 900 -3.95 11.21 -48.39
C ARG A 900 -3.19 10.56 -47.24
N CYS A 901 -3.08 9.24 -47.30
CA CYS A 901 -2.29 8.46 -46.37
C CYS A 901 -1.03 7.97 -47.09
N THR A 902 0.14 8.11 -46.47
CA THR A 902 1.41 7.57 -46.97
C THR A 902 2.02 6.69 -45.91
N ILE A 903 2.23 5.41 -46.23
CA ILE A 903 2.78 4.42 -45.31
C ILE A 903 4.25 4.17 -45.65
N SER A 904 5.12 4.21 -44.66
CA SER A 904 6.53 3.89 -44.86
C SER A 904 6.79 2.41 -44.55
N TYR A 905 7.32 1.66 -45.51
CA TYR A 905 7.61 0.23 -45.38
C TYR A 905 9.11 -0.04 -45.36
N MET A 906 9.54 -1.04 -44.59
CA MET A 906 10.92 -1.52 -44.60
C MET A 906 11.25 -2.19 -45.96
N PRO A 907 12.37 -1.86 -46.62
CA PRO A 907 12.68 -2.31 -47.97
C PRO A 907 12.80 -3.83 -48.16
N TYR A 908 13.06 -4.60 -47.10
CA TYR A 908 13.17 -6.06 -47.20
C TYR A 908 11.82 -6.73 -47.52
N ARG A 909 10.70 -6.07 -47.20
CA ARG A 909 9.34 -6.58 -47.48
C ARG A 909 8.83 -6.15 -48.85
N THR A 910 9.19 -4.96 -49.32
CA THR A 910 8.77 -4.45 -50.65
C THR A 910 9.76 -4.79 -51.76
N GLY A 911 11.02 -5.09 -51.42
CA GLY A 911 12.13 -5.22 -52.36
C GLY A 911 12.77 -3.88 -52.76
N ASP A 912 12.21 -2.75 -52.32
CA ASP A 912 12.59 -1.39 -52.74
C ASP A 912 13.76 -0.82 -51.94
N TYR A 913 14.88 -1.54 -51.92
CA TYR A 913 16.12 -0.99 -51.36
C TYR A 913 16.58 0.23 -52.15
N PRO A 914 17.16 1.25 -51.48
CA PRO A 914 17.73 2.41 -52.16
C PRO A 914 18.69 1.98 -53.28
N LYS A 915 18.62 2.66 -54.42
CA LYS A 915 19.43 2.30 -55.60
C LYS A 915 20.92 2.37 -55.28
N GLY A 916 21.61 1.22 -55.36
CA GLY A 916 23.03 1.10 -55.04
C GLY A 916 23.34 0.83 -53.56
N PHE A 917 22.33 0.52 -52.74
CA PHE A 917 22.48 0.17 -51.33
C PHE A 917 23.48 -1.00 -51.12
N GLN A 918 24.38 -0.83 -50.16
CA GLN A 918 25.42 -1.78 -49.77
C GLN A 918 25.25 -2.07 -48.27
N GLY A 919 25.19 -3.35 -47.89
CA GLY A 919 25.09 -3.78 -46.50
C GLY A 919 25.37 -5.29 -46.39
N THR A 920 25.71 -5.75 -45.20
CA THR A 920 25.95 -7.17 -44.92
C THR A 920 24.68 -7.97 -45.18
N GLU A 921 24.76 -9.02 -46.00
CA GLU A 921 23.59 -9.86 -46.29
C GLU A 921 23.19 -10.67 -45.05
N VAL A 922 21.93 -10.58 -44.68
CA VAL A 922 21.35 -11.22 -43.50
C VAL A 922 20.14 -12.04 -43.94
N GLY A 923 20.30 -13.36 -43.96
CA GLY A 923 19.25 -14.31 -44.31
C GLY A 923 18.69 -15.11 -43.13
N SER A 924 19.15 -14.85 -41.90
CA SER A 924 18.73 -15.57 -40.69
C SER A 924 18.99 -14.74 -39.43
N LEU A 925 18.37 -15.12 -38.31
CA LEU A 925 18.63 -14.50 -36.99
C LEU A 925 20.09 -14.66 -36.55
N ALA A 926 20.71 -15.83 -36.76
CA ALA A 926 22.13 -16.04 -36.51
C ALA A 926 23.01 -15.11 -37.37
N GLY A 927 22.69 -14.95 -38.65
CA GLY A 927 23.39 -14.02 -39.54
C GLY A 927 23.26 -12.57 -39.08
N LEU A 928 22.09 -12.19 -38.56
CA LEU A 928 21.83 -10.86 -38.01
C LEU A 928 22.66 -10.59 -36.75
N VAL A 929 22.64 -11.52 -35.80
CA VAL A 929 23.40 -11.44 -34.55
C VAL A 929 24.91 -11.42 -34.82
N GLN A 930 25.40 -12.22 -35.75
CA GLN A 930 26.81 -12.19 -36.15
C GLN A 930 27.19 -10.85 -36.78
N ALA A 931 26.37 -10.33 -37.70
CA ALA A 931 26.60 -9.02 -38.29
C ALA A 931 26.62 -7.89 -37.24
N ALA A 932 25.77 -7.98 -36.22
CA ALA A 932 25.77 -7.07 -35.09
C ALA A 932 27.05 -7.19 -34.24
N ARG A 933 27.45 -8.42 -33.85
CA ARG A 933 28.66 -8.72 -33.08
C ARG A 933 29.92 -8.19 -33.77
N ASP A 934 30.07 -8.45 -35.06
CA ASP A 934 31.21 -8.00 -35.88
C ASP A 934 31.26 -6.47 -36.02
N GLY A 935 30.10 -5.81 -35.88
CA GLY A 935 29.91 -4.40 -36.16
C GLY A 935 29.76 -3.50 -34.93
N LEU A 936 29.89 -3.99 -33.69
CA LEU A 936 29.63 -3.23 -32.45
C LEU A 936 30.40 -1.90 -32.33
N ALA A 937 31.50 -1.74 -33.06
CA ALA A 937 32.25 -0.49 -33.09
C ALA A 937 31.62 0.63 -33.95
N GLN A 938 30.63 0.30 -34.78
CA GLN A 938 29.96 1.23 -35.69
C GLN A 938 28.71 1.81 -35.02
N GLU A 939 28.29 3.03 -35.40
CA GLU A 939 27.01 3.59 -34.90
C GLU A 939 25.80 2.97 -35.60
N SER A 940 26.02 2.58 -36.85
CA SER A 940 25.03 2.01 -37.74
C SER A 940 25.74 0.99 -38.60
N ILE A 941 25.31 -0.26 -38.52
CA ILE A 941 25.84 -1.39 -39.27
C ILE A 941 24.90 -1.60 -40.45
N PRO A 942 25.28 -1.24 -41.69
CA PRO A 942 24.40 -1.41 -42.84
C PRO A 942 24.14 -2.91 -43.06
N ILE A 943 22.88 -3.29 -43.09
CA ILE A 943 22.46 -4.68 -43.33
C ILE A 943 21.48 -4.74 -44.51
N ARG A 944 21.53 -5.86 -45.22
CA ARG A 944 20.59 -6.18 -46.28
C ARG A 944 19.88 -7.46 -45.90
N ILE A 945 18.68 -7.33 -45.37
CA ILE A 945 17.83 -8.48 -45.05
C ILE A 945 17.36 -9.11 -46.36
N THR A 946 17.69 -10.38 -46.56
CA THR A 946 17.42 -11.12 -47.79
C THR A 946 16.23 -12.08 -47.67
N ASP A 947 15.86 -12.44 -46.45
CA ASP A 947 14.70 -13.29 -46.18
C ASP A 947 13.48 -12.42 -45.83
N PRO A 948 12.44 -12.37 -46.70
CA PRO A 948 11.25 -11.57 -46.43
C PRO A 948 10.43 -12.12 -45.28
N GLU A 949 10.60 -13.38 -44.86
CA GLU A 949 9.80 -14.02 -43.80
C GLU A 949 10.28 -13.66 -42.38
N LEU A 950 11.42 -12.98 -42.24
CA LEU A 950 11.90 -12.53 -40.94
C LEU A 950 10.97 -11.47 -40.35
N LEU A 951 10.43 -11.77 -39.16
CA LEU A 951 9.58 -10.85 -38.42
C LEU A 951 10.43 -9.79 -37.70
N VAL A 952 9.99 -8.53 -37.77
CA VAL A 952 10.69 -7.39 -37.16
C VAL A 952 10.90 -7.59 -35.65
N ASP A 953 9.87 -8.06 -34.95
CA ASP A 953 9.92 -8.35 -33.53
C ASP A 953 10.98 -9.42 -33.19
N HIS A 954 11.04 -10.49 -34.00
CA HIS A 954 12.02 -11.56 -33.81
C HIS A 954 13.45 -11.06 -34.02
N MET A 955 13.66 -10.23 -35.04
CA MET A 955 14.96 -9.62 -35.33
C MET A 955 15.41 -8.68 -34.19
N ASN A 956 14.54 -7.80 -33.71
CA ASN A 956 14.86 -6.91 -32.59
C ASN A 956 15.12 -7.67 -31.29
N LYS A 957 14.34 -8.72 -30.98
CA LYS A 957 14.58 -9.58 -29.82
C LYS A 957 15.89 -10.36 -29.94
N ALA A 958 16.25 -10.84 -31.13
CA ALA A 958 17.54 -11.52 -31.34
C ALA A 958 18.72 -10.55 -31.16
N LEU A 959 18.58 -9.29 -31.59
CA LEU A 959 19.61 -8.26 -31.40
C LEU A 959 19.84 -7.88 -29.92
N GLN A 960 18.88 -8.14 -29.02
CA GLN A 960 19.07 -7.96 -27.57
C GLN A 960 20.10 -8.93 -26.97
N GLN A 961 20.46 -10.01 -27.67
CA GLN A 961 21.50 -10.96 -27.27
C GLN A 961 22.93 -10.45 -27.52
N VAL A 962 23.08 -9.19 -27.94
CA VAL A 962 24.35 -8.60 -28.38
C VAL A 962 24.59 -7.27 -27.68
N GLY A 963 25.85 -6.98 -27.36
CA GLY A 963 26.25 -5.68 -26.84
C GLY A 963 26.25 -5.55 -25.31
N GLY A 964 25.99 -6.64 -24.58
CA GLY A 964 26.20 -6.75 -23.13
C GLY A 964 25.53 -5.65 -22.31
N SER A 965 24.31 -5.28 -22.69
CA SER A 965 23.53 -4.12 -22.21
C SER A 965 24.14 -2.75 -22.50
N TYR A 966 25.46 -2.59 -22.57
CA TYR A 966 26.10 -1.30 -22.85
C TYR A 966 25.94 -0.79 -24.27
N LEU A 967 25.69 -1.68 -25.24
CA LEU A 967 25.46 -1.33 -26.64
C LEU A 967 24.12 -1.93 -27.09
N LEU A 968 23.06 -1.13 -27.01
CA LEU A 968 21.75 -1.53 -27.50
C LEU A 968 21.79 -1.64 -29.02
N CYS A 969 21.61 -2.87 -29.53
CA CYS A 969 21.49 -3.17 -30.94
C CYS A 969 20.00 -3.26 -31.32
N GLN A 970 19.56 -2.46 -32.27
CA GLN A 970 18.18 -2.45 -32.78
C GLN A 970 18.16 -2.32 -34.29
N LEU A 971 17.11 -2.80 -34.95
CA LEU A 971 16.88 -2.44 -36.34
C LEU A 971 16.59 -0.94 -36.45
N SER A 972 17.18 -0.30 -37.45
CA SER A 972 16.77 1.05 -37.85
C SER A 972 15.28 1.05 -38.22
N ARG A 973 14.65 2.23 -38.12
CA ARG A 973 13.21 2.38 -38.40
C ARG A 973 12.80 1.80 -39.76
N ASP A 974 13.67 1.91 -40.76
CA ASP A 974 13.49 1.39 -42.11
C ASP A 974 14.05 -0.03 -42.32
N GLY A 975 14.65 -0.66 -41.32
CA GLY A 975 15.20 -2.02 -41.40
C GLY A 975 16.43 -2.18 -42.30
N THR A 976 17.13 -1.09 -42.63
CA THR A 976 18.33 -1.12 -43.50
C THR A 976 19.65 -1.10 -42.73
N ALA A 977 19.61 -0.94 -41.41
CA ALA A 977 20.79 -1.02 -40.56
C ALA A 977 20.46 -1.62 -39.20
N VAL A 978 21.49 -2.12 -38.52
CA VAL A 978 21.46 -2.27 -37.05
C VAL A 978 22.02 -1.00 -36.45
N THR A 979 21.22 -0.26 -35.70
CA THR A 979 21.68 0.87 -34.89
C THR A 979 22.32 0.36 -33.61
N VAL A 980 23.48 0.92 -33.27
CA VAL A 980 24.23 0.55 -32.06
C VAL A 980 24.36 1.78 -31.18
N THR A 981 23.55 1.79 -30.12
CA THR A 981 23.38 2.93 -29.22
C THR A 981 23.97 2.63 -27.85
N PRO A 982 25.00 3.37 -27.41
CA PRO A 982 25.52 3.26 -26.06
C PRO A 982 24.44 3.51 -25.00
N GLN A 983 24.45 2.70 -23.95
CA GLN A 983 23.53 2.80 -22.81
C GLN A 983 24.27 3.24 -21.54
N GLY A 984 23.53 3.53 -20.47
CA GLY A 984 24.10 3.87 -19.16
C GLY A 984 24.88 5.19 -19.12
N GLY A 985 24.61 6.12 -20.05
CA GLY A 985 25.32 7.39 -20.14
C GLY A 985 26.77 7.28 -20.66
N LEU A 986 27.19 6.10 -21.15
CA LEU A 986 28.54 5.89 -21.66
C LEU A 986 28.73 6.40 -23.10
N THR A 987 29.96 6.78 -23.42
CA THR A 987 30.38 6.89 -24.83
C THR A 987 30.59 5.50 -25.42
N ARG A 988 30.46 5.36 -26.75
CA ARG A 988 30.72 4.08 -27.43
C ARG A 988 32.10 3.49 -27.13
N GLN A 989 33.12 4.33 -27.04
CA GLN A 989 34.47 3.86 -26.71
C GLN A 989 34.53 3.29 -25.27
N GLN A 990 33.84 3.91 -24.32
CA GLN A 990 33.74 3.40 -22.95
C GLN A 990 32.93 2.10 -22.90
N ALA A 991 31.81 2.02 -23.63
CA ALA A 991 31.01 0.80 -23.74
C ALA A 991 31.83 -0.37 -24.33
N LEU A 992 32.59 -0.14 -25.41
CA LEU A 992 33.48 -1.16 -25.98
C LEU A 992 34.61 -1.56 -25.01
N ALA A 993 35.12 -0.62 -24.22
CA ALA A 993 36.11 -0.93 -23.19
C ALA A 993 35.51 -1.79 -22.07
N ARG A 994 34.27 -1.52 -21.65
CA ARG A 994 33.53 -2.34 -20.67
C ARG A 994 33.30 -3.76 -21.17
N LEU A 995 32.96 -3.94 -22.44
CA LEU A 995 32.81 -5.27 -23.04
C LEU A 995 34.14 -6.04 -23.05
N ALA A 996 35.25 -5.40 -23.42
CA ALA A 996 36.56 -6.04 -23.38
C ALA A 996 37.04 -6.40 -21.96
N GLU A 997 36.66 -5.59 -20.96
CA GLU A 997 36.93 -5.86 -19.55
C GLU A 997 36.11 -7.05 -19.04
N LEU A 998 34.84 -7.14 -19.43
CA LEU A 998 33.97 -8.29 -19.15
C LEU A 998 34.52 -9.60 -19.72
N ASP A 999 35.00 -9.58 -20.96
CA ASP A 999 35.61 -10.77 -21.58
C ASP A 999 36.82 -11.28 -20.76
N ALA A 1000 37.66 -10.35 -20.29
CA ALA A 1000 38.83 -10.68 -19.48
C ALA A 1000 38.45 -11.22 -18.09
N LEU A 1001 37.42 -10.64 -17.45
CA LEU A 1001 36.90 -11.12 -16.16
C LEU A 1001 36.29 -12.52 -16.30
N ALA A 1002 35.50 -12.75 -17.35
CA ALA A 1002 34.90 -14.05 -17.61
C ALA A 1002 35.97 -15.13 -17.88
N GLU A 1003 37.01 -14.82 -18.66
CA GLU A 1003 38.16 -15.73 -18.89
C GLU A 1003 38.87 -16.06 -17.57
N GLN A 1004 39.10 -15.06 -16.72
CA GLN A 1004 39.74 -15.25 -15.41
C GLN A 1004 38.90 -16.17 -14.51
N ILE A 1005 37.61 -15.85 -14.32
CA ILE A 1005 36.70 -16.63 -13.46
C ILE A 1005 36.58 -18.06 -13.98
N TYR A 1006 36.47 -18.25 -15.30
CA TYR A 1006 36.47 -19.57 -15.92
C TYR A 1006 37.76 -20.35 -15.57
N GLY A 1007 38.93 -19.73 -15.74
CA GLY A 1007 40.22 -20.37 -15.43
C GLY A 1007 40.43 -20.70 -13.94
N GLU A 1008 39.81 -19.93 -13.03
CA GLU A 1008 39.88 -20.16 -11.58
C GLU A 1008 38.85 -21.21 -11.10
N THR A 1009 37.72 -21.33 -11.80
CA THR A 1009 36.57 -22.13 -11.36
C THR A 1009 36.50 -23.50 -12.05
N VAL A 1010 36.96 -23.59 -13.30
CA VAL A 1010 36.79 -24.76 -14.16
C VAL A 1010 38.12 -25.51 -14.36
N THR A 1011 38.05 -26.84 -14.30
CA THR A 1011 39.21 -27.72 -14.60
C THR A 1011 38.98 -28.52 -15.89
N PRO A 1012 40.04 -28.89 -16.64
CA PRO A 1012 39.91 -29.63 -17.90
C PRO A 1012 39.21 -30.98 -17.79
N GLU A 1013 39.13 -31.57 -16.60
CA GLU A 1013 38.50 -32.86 -16.35
C GLU A 1013 36.98 -32.79 -16.10
N MET A 1014 36.41 -31.59 -15.88
CA MET A 1014 34.98 -31.40 -15.63
C MET A 1014 34.15 -31.61 -16.90
N SER A 1015 33.04 -32.35 -16.77
CA SER A 1015 31.98 -32.44 -17.78
C SER A 1015 31.24 -31.10 -17.96
N GLN A 1016 30.50 -30.92 -19.06
CA GLN A 1016 29.75 -29.67 -19.31
C GLN A 1016 28.82 -29.30 -18.15
N ARG A 1017 28.11 -30.28 -17.58
CA ARG A 1017 27.23 -30.05 -16.43
C ARG A 1017 28.00 -29.63 -15.18
N GLU A 1018 29.17 -30.22 -14.91
CA GLU A 1018 30.03 -29.84 -13.78
C GLU A 1018 30.62 -28.44 -13.97
N GLN A 1019 31.02 -28.08 -15.20
CA GLN A 1019 31.48 -26.72 -15.52
C GLN A 1019 30.36 -25.69 -15.28
N ALA A 1020 29.16 -25.94 -15.82
CA ALA A 1020 28.01 -25.07 -15.62
C ALA A 1020 27.65 -24.91 -14.14
N GLN A 1021 27.69 -26.00 -13.36
CA GLN A 1021 27.38 -25.96 -11.93
C GLN A 1021 28.42 -25.18 -11.14
N ALA A 1022 29.70 -25.32 -11.45
CA ALA A 1022 30.77 -24.59 -10.77
C ALA A 1022 30.64 -23.07 -11.01
N LEU A 1023 30.38 -22.67 -12.26
CA LEU A 1023 30.19 -21.27 -12.64
C LEU A 1023 28.89 -20.68 -12.04
N TYR A 1024 27.81 -21.45 -12.01
CA TYR A 1024 26.56 -21.05 -11.37
C TYR A 1024 26.69 -20.89 -9.85
N THR A 1025 27.45 -21.78 -9.21
CA THR A 1025 27.77 -21.70 -7.79
C THR A 1025 28.58 -20.44 -7.48
N TYR A 1026 29.61 -20.15 -8.29
CA TYR A 1026 30.37 -18.91 -8.15
C TYR A 1026 29.44 -17.69 -8.21
N LEU A 1027 28.57 -17.61 -9.22
CA LEU A 1027 27.70 -16.46 -9.40
C LEU A 1027 26.67 -16.29 -8.27
N THR A 1028 26.07 -17.38 -7.81
CA THR A 1028 25.05 -17.37 -6.73
C THR A 1028 25.63 -17.07 -5.34
N GLU A 1029 26.93 -17.28 -5.12
CA GLU A 1029 27.61 -16.97 -3.86
C GLU A 1029 28.31 -15.61 -3.85
N GLN A 1030 28.90 -15.19 -4.98
CA GLN A 1030 29.75 -14.01 -5.05
C GLN A 1030 29.00 -12.74 -5.43
N VAL A 1031 27.80 -12.86 -6.02
CA VAL A 1031 27.00 -11.72 -6.45
C VAL A 1031 25.82 -11.52 -5.51
N ARG A 1032 25.60 -10.28 -5.10
CA ARG A 1032 24.47 -9.83 -4.28
C ARG A 1032 23.38 -9.21 -5.16
N TYR A 1033 22.12 -9.30 -4.71
CA TYR A 1033 21.01 -8.67 -5.40
C TYR A 1033 20.96 -7.17 -5.10
N ASP A 1034 20.77 -6.35 -6.13
CA ASP A 1034 20.59 -4.91 -5.98
C ASP A 1034 19.12 -4.55 -5.73
N PHE A 1035 18.73 -4.54 -4.45
CA PHE A 1035 17.35 -4.30 -4.02
C PHE A 1035 16.84 -2.87 -4.29
N ARG A 1036 17.70 -1.93 -4.71
CA ARG A 1036 17.25 -0.61 -5.20
C ARG A 1036 16.28 -0.73 -6.37
N TYR A 1037 16.27 -1.85 -7.09
CA TYR A 1037 15.27 -2.14 -8.11
C TYR A 1037 13.82 -2.03 -7.63
N TYR A 1038 13.55 -2.37 -6.36
CA TYR A 1038 12.19 -2.32 -5.81
C TYR A 1038 11.89 -1.00 -5.10
N GLY A 1039 12.88 -0.41 -4.40
CA GLY A 1039 12.68 0.78 -3.58
C GLY A 1039 13.10 2.10 -4.22
N ALA A 1040 14.13 2.09 -5.07
CA ALA A 1040 14.75 3.29 -5.63
C ALA A 1040 15.36 3.03 -7.03
N PRO A 1041 14.55 2.64 -8.03
CA PRO A 1041 15.08 2.22 -9.34
C PRO A 1041 15.87 3.32 -10.06
N GLY A 1042 15.60 4.60 -9.77
CA GLY A 1042 16.36 5.75 -10.29
C GLY A 1042 17.78 5.90 -9.72
N GLU A 1043 18.06 5.32 -8.55
CA GLU A 1043 19.38 5.34 -7.89
C GLU A 1043 20.21 4.08 -8.13
N MET A 1044 19.61 3.08 -8.79
CA MET A 1044 20.28 1.85 -9.17
C MET A 1044 21.34 2.14 -10.24
N PRO A 1045 22.63 1.82 -10.01
CA PRO A 1045 23.67 1.96 -11.01
C PRO A 1045 23.29 1.17 -12.25
N TYR A 1046 23.51 1.77 -13.42
CA TYR A 1046 23.26 1.08 -14.68
C TYR A 1046 24.02 -0.26 -14.75
N ASP A 1047 25.23 -0.31 -14.21
CA ASP A 1047 26.08 -1.50 -14.16
C ASP A 1047 25.41 -2.68 -13.43
N SER A 1048 24.57 -2.42 -12.42
CA SER A 1048 23.78 -3.45 -11.71
C SER A 1048 22.78 -4.18 -12.61
N THR A 1049 22.41 -3.60 -13.74
CA THR A 1049 21.54 -4.25 -14.75
C THR A 1049 22.32 -5.11 -15.75
N THR A 1050 23.66 -5.17 -15.63
CA THR A 1050 24.56 -5.77 -16.62
C THR A 1050 25.45 -6.85 -16.01
N ALA A 1051 26.07 -7.66 -16.86
CA ALA A 1051 27.08 -8.63 -16.42
C ALA A 1051 28.26 -7.97 -15.67
N TYR A 1052 28.49 -6.66 -15.85
CA TYR A 1052 29.60 -5.96 -15.20
C TYR A 1052 29.32 -5.78 -13.71
N GLY A 1053 28.12 -5.34 -13.33
CA GLY A 1053 27.74 -5.28 -11.92
C GLY A 1053 27.89 -6.64 -11.25
N ALA A 1054 27.53 -7.72 -11.95
CA ALA A 1054 27.68 -9.08 -11.43
C ALA A 1054 29.15 -9.53 -11.31
N LEU A 1055 29.94 -9.47 -12.39
CA LEU A 1055 31.30 -10.04 -12.41
C LEU A 1055 32.37 -9.12 -11.83
N HIS A 1056 32.20 -7.80 -11.90
CA HIS A 1056 33.15 -6.81 -11.39
C HIS A 1056 32.76 -6.27 -10.00
N ASP A 1057 31.50 -5.84 -9.83
CA ASP A 1057 31.06 -5.18 -8.57
C ASP A 1057 30.49 -6.15 -7.53
N GLY A 1058 30.17 -7.39 -7.94
CA GLY A 1058 29.49 -8.36 -7.08
C GLY A 1058 28.08 -7.92 -6.67
N LEU A 1059 27.43 -7.06 -7.45
CA LEU A 1059 26.12 -6.50 -7.18
C LEU A 1059 25.32 -6.35 -8.49
N ALA A 1060 24.19 -7.05 -8.60
CA ALA A 1060 23.36 -7.02 -9.81
C ALA A 1060 21.89 -7.31 -9.52
N ILE A 1061 21.02 -7.00 -10.47
CA ILE A 1061 19.64 -7.53 -10.55
C ILE A 1061 19.57 -8.68 -11.55
N CYS A 1062 18.38 -9.26 -11.73
CA CYS A 1062 18.15 -10.40 -12.63
C CYS A 1062 18.79 -10.24 -14.03
N GLY A 1063 18.73 -9.01 -14.57
CA GLY A 1063 19.43 -8.59 -15.78
C GLY A 1063 20.92 -8.94 -15.79
N GLY A 1064 21.63 -8.53 -14.75
CA GLY A 1064 23.08 -8.73 -14.65
C GLY A 1064 23.48 -10.15 -14.29
N TYR A 1065 22.70 -10.86 -13.48
CA TYR A 1065 22.91 -12.27 -13.18
C TYR A 1065 22.82 -13.15 -14.43
N ALA A 1066 21.74 -13.03 -15.21
CA ALA A 1066 21.56 -13.86 -16.40
C ALA A 1066 22.64 -13.57 -17.46
N GLN A 1067 22.95 -12.29 -17.71
CA GLN A 1067 23.99 -11.92 -18.66
C GLN A 1067 25.39 -12.39 -18.23
N ALA A 1068 25.70 -12.34 -16.93
CA ALA A 1068 26.95 -12.86 -16.41
C ALA A 1068 27.06 -14.37 -16.59
N PHE A 1069 25.97 -15.10 -16.34
CA PHE A 1069 25.96 -16.54 -16.52
C PHE A 1069 26.08 -16.94 -18.00
N GLN A 1070 25.37 -16.25 -18.90
CA GLN A 1070 25.56 -16.40 -20.35
C GLN A 1070 27.02 -16.22 -20.76
N LEU A 1071 27.69 -15.15 -20.31
CA LEU A 1071 29.11 -14.88 -20.62
C LEU A 1071 30.03 -16.00 -20.11
N LEU A 1072 29.81 -16.49 -18.89
CA LEU A 1072 30.61 -17.57 -18.31
C LEU A 1072 30.39 -18.90 -19.05
N LEU A 1073 29.17 -19.20 -19.49
CA LEU A 1073 28.88 -20.38 -20.31
C LEU A 1073 29.45 -20.28 -21.73
N GLU A 1074 29.46 -19.09 -22.33
CA GLU A 1074 30.13 -18.85 -23.61
C GLU A 1074 31.64 -19.15 -23.52
N GLN A 1075 32.31 -18.79 -22.42
CA GLN A 1075 33.72 -19.17 -22.17
C GLN A 1075 33.92 -20.69 -22.06
N ALA A 1076 32.94 -21.40 -21.52
CA ALA A 1076 32.92 -22.87 -21.47
C ALA A 1076 32.56 -23.53 -22.82
N GLY A 1077 32.22 -22.74 -23.86
CA GLY A 1077 31.75 -23.24 -25.15
C GLY A 1077 30.36 -23.88 -25.08
N ILE A 1078 29.56 -23.51 -24.09
CA ILE A 1078 28.19 -24.01 -23.87
C ILE A 1078 27.20 -23.01 -24.50
N PRO A 1079 26.38 -23.43 -25.48
CA PRO A 1079 25.36 -22.55 -26.06
C PRO A 1079 24.36 -22.05 -25.02
N CYS A 1080 24.13 -20.74 -24.96
CA CYS A 1080 23.24 -20.11 -23.98
C CYS A 1080 22.59 -18.84 -24.56
N VAL A 1081 21.31 -18.64 -24.24
CA VAL A 1081 20.56 -17.39 -24.51
C VAL A 1081 19.93 -16.88 -23.22
N THR A 1082 19.81 -15.57 -23.09
CA THR A 1082 19.01 -14.97 -22.01
C THR A 1082 17.53 -15.01 -22.37
N VAL A 1083 16.70 -15.27 -21.38
CA VAL A 1083 15.24 -15.34 -21.46
C VAL A 1083 14.67 -14.29 -20.53
N SER A 1084 13.85 -13.40 -21.08
CA SER A 1084 13.12 -12.40 -20.30
C SER A 1084 11.65 -12.78 -20.22
N GLY A 1085 11.06 -12.56 -19.05
CA GLY A 1085 9.66 -12.86 -18.78
C GLY A 1085 9.24 -12.24 -17.46
N LYS A 1086 8.41 -12.94 -16.71
CA LYS A 1086 8.02 -12.55 -15.35
C LYS A 1086 8.32 -13.64 -14.34
N LEU A 1087 8.60 -13.24 -13.11
CA LEU A 1087 8.56 -14.10 -11.92
C LEU A 1087 7.46 -13.52 -11.03
N GLY A 1088 6.31 -14.20 -10.97
CA GLY A 1088 5.09 -13.59 -10.42
C GLY A 1088 4.64 -12.37 -11.24
N ALA A 1089 4.53 -11.20 -10.62
CA ALA A 1089 4.13 -9.95 -11.28
C ALA A 1089 5.32 -9.16 -11.87
N GLU A 1090 6.54 -9.46 -11.43
CA GLU A 1090 7.75 -8.69 -11.69
C GLU A 1090 8.42 -9.08 -13.00
N ASN A 1091 9.03 -8.12 -13.69
CA ASN A 1091 9.88 -8.43 -14.85
C ASN A 1091 11.15 -9.15 -14.36
N HIS A 1092 11.46 -10.29 -14.97
CA HIS A 1092 12.56 -11.14 -14.57
C HIS A 1092 13.34 -11.67 -15.76
N MET A 1093 14.62 -12.01 -15.56
CA MET A 1093 15.50 -12.54 -16.60
C MET A 1093 16.36 -13.69 -16.07
N TRP A 1094 16.50 -14.73 -16.88
CA TRP A 1094 17.23 -15.97 -16.58
C TRP A 1094 17.78 -16.58 -17.89
N ASP A 1095 18.25 -17.81 -17.87
CA ASP A 1095 19.00 -18.41 -18.99
C ASP A 1095 18.39 -19.72 -19.51
N LEU A 1096 18.58 -19.97 -20.80
CA LEU A 1096 18.32 -21.24 -21.48
C LEU A 1096 19.63 -21.70 -22.12
N ALA A 1097 20.19 -22.80 -21.63
CA ALA A 1097 21.48 -23.32 -22.05
C ALA A 1097 21.42 -24.79 -22.48
N GLN A 1098 22.29 -25.17 -23.42
CA GLN A 1098 22.37 -26.53 -23.93
C GLN A 1098 23.44 -27.34 -23.19
N ILE A 1099 23.00 -28.21 -22.28
CA ILE A 1099 23.88 -29.12 -21.53
C ILE A 1099 23.69 -30.54 -22.06
N ASP A 1100 24.79 -31.19 -22.45
CA ASP A 1100 24.78 -32.59 -22.92
C ASP A 1100 23.77 -32.85 -24.07
N GLY A 1101 23.53 -31.84 -24.92
CA GLY A 1101 22.61 -31.90 -26.05
C GLY A 1101 21.13 -31.64 -25.72
N GLN A 1102 20.81 -31.25 -24.48
CA GLN A 1102 19.46 -30.87 -24.06
C GLN A 1102 19.39 -29.40 -23.65
N TRP A 1103 18.36 -28.70 -24.09
CA TRP A 1103 18.07 -27.32 -23.66
C TRP A 1103 17.40 -27.34 -22.28
N LEU A 1104 18.04 -26.72 -21.30
CA LEU A 1104 17.60 -26.65 -19.91
C LEU A 1104 17.65 -25.20 -19.42
N TYR A 1105 16.80 -24.87 -18.44
CA TYR A 1105 16.71 -23.55 -17.86
C TYR A 1105 17.55 -23.41 -16.60
N PHE A 1106 18.04 -22.19 -16.38
CA PHE A 1106 18.90 -21.79 -15.27
C PHE A 1106 18.47 -20.42 -14.75
N ASP A 1107 18.32 -20.22 -13.44
CA ASP A 1107 18.00 -18.91 -12.85
C ASP A 1107 18.90 -18.59 -11.63
N PRO A 1108 20.10 -18.06 -11.88
CA PRO A 1108 21.06 -17.77 -10.82
C PRO A 1108 20.59 -16.67 -9.86
N THR A 1109 19.59 -15.87 -10.23
CA THR A 1109 19.04 -14.80 -9.39
C THR A 1109 18.15 -15.36 -8.28
N SER A 1110 17.28 -16.31 -8.65
CA SER A 1110 16.36 -16.99 -7.74
C SER A 1110 17.09 -17.95 -6.80
N ASP A 1111 18.22 -18.51 -7.25
CA ASP A 1111 19.09 -19.38 -6.46
C ASP A 1111 20.19 -18.66 -5.66
N ARG A 1112 20.20 -17.32 -5.63
CA ARG A 1112 21.21 -16.55 -4.89
C ARG A 1112 21.27 -16.97 -3.42
N GLY A 1113 22.47 -17.16 -2.89
CA GLY A 1113 22.69 -17.61 -1.50
C GLY A 1113 22.28 -19.06 -1.21
N ARG A 1114 21.82 -19.85 -2.20
CA ARG A 1114 21.36 -21.23 -2.00
C ARG A 1114 22.42 -22.31 -2.18
N ALA A 1115 23.65 -21.98 -2.53
CA ALA A 1115 24.72 -22.96 -2.81
C ALA A 1115 24.92 -24.00 -1.69
N ALA A 1116 24.82 -23.59 -0.42
CA ALA A 1116 24.93 -24.49 0.74
C ALA A 1116 23.68 -25.36 0.99
N TYR A 1117 22.55 -25.03 0.36
CA TYR A 1117 21.22 -25.62 0.59
C TYR A 1117 20.69 -26.41 -0.63
N GLY A 1118 21.37 -26.31 -1.77
CA GLY A 1118 20.96 -26.90 -3.04
C GLY A 1118 20.18 -25.92 -3.92
N PHE A 1119 20.37 -26.04 -5.24
CA PHE A 1119 19.74 -25.18 -6.24
C PHE A 1119 18.37 -25.70 -6.66
N GLN A 1120 17.41 -24.80 -6.81
CA GLN A 1120 16.05 -25.10 -7.27
C GLN A 1120 15.89 -24.86 -8.77
N CYS A 1121 16.64 -23.93 -9.33
CA CYS A 1121 16.50 -23.50 -10.73
C CYS A 1121 17.71 -23.91 -11.59
N PHE A 1122 18.60 -24.77 -11.13
CA PHE A 1122 19.78 -25.19 -11.89
C PHE A 1122 19.50 -26.36 -12.84
N GLY A 1123 19.42 -26.08 -14.15
CA GLY A 1123 19.37 -27.09 -15.20
C GLY A 1123 18.07 -27.90 -15.17
N VAL A 1124 16.96 -27.17 -15.16
CA VAL A 1124 15.59 -27.69 -15.02
C VAL A 1124 14.80 -27.59 -16.33
N GLU A 1125 13.73 -28.38 -16.46
CA GLU A 1125 12.78 -28.26 -17.56
C GLU A 1125 11.83 -27.08 -17.33
N ALA A 1126 11.20 -26.56 -18.40
CA ALA A 1126 10.31 -25.39 -18.32
C ALA A 1126 9.19 -25.56 -17.26
N GLY A 1127 8.64 -26.76 -17.11
CA GLY A 1127 7.58 -27.04 -16.16
C GLY A 1127 8.01 -27.05 -14.69
N SER A 1128 9.30 -26.92 -14.40
CA SER A 1128 9.86 -26.88 -13.05
C SER A 1128 10.21 -25.46 -12.57
N LEU A 1129 10.07 -24.45 -13.43
CA LEU A 1129 10.20 -23.04 -13.07
C LEU A 1129 8.85 -22.49 -12.60
N GLU A 1130 8.42 -22.89 -11.40
CA GLU A 1130 7.19 -22.40 -10.79
C GLU A 1130 7.25 -20.89 -10.55
N GLY A 1131 6.23 -20.16 -11.01
CA GLY A 1131 6.16 -18.70 -10.92
C GLY A 1131 6.78 -17.95 -12.11
N HIS A 1132 7.58 -18.61 -12.96
CA HIS A 1132 8.14 -17.99 -14.18
C HIS A 1132 7.12 -18.02 -15.34
N ALA A 1133 6.92 -16.88 -16.01
CA ALA A 1133 6.06 -16.76 -17.19
C ALA A 1133 6.82 -16.13 -18.36
N TRP A 1134 6.90 -16.83 -19.49
CA TRP A 1134 7.56 -16.36 -20.71
C TRP A 1134 7.01 -17.03 -21.96
N ASP A 1135 7.35 -16.49 -23.12
CA ASP A 1135 7.07 -17.12 -24.40
C ASP A 1135 8.09 -18.26 -24.65
N GLN A 1136 7.74 -19.46 -24.19
CA GLN A 1136 8.54 -20.68 -24.36
C GLN A 1136 8.80 -21.03 -25.83
N THR A 1137 7.80 -20.76 -26.70
CA THR A 1137 7.91 -21.03 -28.13
C THR A 1137 8.95 -20.12 -28.76
N TRP A 1138 8.92 -18.84 -28.38
CA TRP A 1138 9.93 -17.87 -28.81
C TRP A 1138 11.32 -18.20 -28.28
N ALA A 1139 11.47 -18.51 -26.98
CA ALA A 1139 12.76 -18.83 -26.39
C ALA A 1139 13.42 -20.04 -27.09
N ALA A 1140 12.64 -21.09 -27.37
CA ALA A 1140 13.09 -22.24 -28.13
C ALA A 1140 13.47 -21.87 -29.58
N ALA A 1141 12.62 -21.11 -30.28
CA ALA A 1141 12.88 -20.68 -31.66
C ALA A 1141 14.12 -19.77 -31.76
N LEU A 1142 14.37 -18.92 -30.77
CA LEU A 1142 15.56 -18.08 -30.67
C LEU A 1142 16.82 -18.95 -30.47
N ALA A 1143 16.78 -19.88 -29.52
CA ALA A 1143 17.90 -20.78 -29.23
C ALA A 1143 18.25 -21.66 -30.45
N GLU A 1144 17.25 -22.26 -31.10
CA GLU A 1144 17.45 -23.06 -32.32
C GLU A 1144 17.91 -22.20 -33.51
N GLY A 1145 17.40 -20.98 -33.63
CA GLY A 1145 17.76 -20.05 -34.69
C GLY A 1145 19.18 -19.50 -34.57
N LEU A 1146 19.71 -19.36 -33.35
CA LEU A 1146 21.07 -18.91 -33.06
C LEU A 1146 22.09 -20.07 -33.02
N PHE A 1147 21.66 -21.24 -32.55
CA PHE A 1147 22.51 -22.43 -32.39
C PHE A 1147 21.89 -23.66 -33.07
N PRO A 1148 21.85 -23.69 -34.42
CA PRO A 1148 21.22 -24.79 -35.16
C PRO A 1148 21.98 -26.11 -34.97
N SER A 1149 21.24 -27.22 -34.93
CA SER A 1149 21.82 -28.55 -34.76
C SER A 1149 22.71 -28.93 -35.96
N PRO A 1150 23.80 -29.72 -35.78
CA PRO A 1150 24.68 -30.12 -36.88
C PRO A 1150 23.95 -30.81 -38.06
N GLU A 1151 22.83 -31.51 -37.80
CA GLU A 1151 21.99 -32.12 -38.85
C GLU A 1151 21.21 -31.10 -39.71
N GLN A 1152 20.94 -29.90 -39.19
CA GLN A 1152 20.22 -28.81 -39.87
C GLN A 1152 21.13 -27.92 -40.73
N THR A 1153 22.45 -28.05 -40.61
CA THR A 1153 23.43 -27.24 -41.36
C THR A 1153 23.90 -27.88 -42.67
N GLN A 1154 23.40 -29.07 -43.02
CA GLN A 1154 23.62 -29.62 -44.37
C GLN A 1154 22.65 -28.98 -45.37
N PRO A 1155 23.15 -28.44 -46.50
CA PRO A 1155 22.26 -27.94 -47.54
C PRO A 1155 21.42 -29.10 -48.10
N PRO A 1156 20.16 -28.86 -48.48
CA PRO A 1156 19.33 -29.91 -49.08
C PRO A 1156 20.03 -30.48 -50.31
N MET A 1157 20.16 -31.81 -50.37
CA MET A 1157 20.68 -32.55 -51.54
C MET A 1157 19.75 -32.47 -52.74
#